data_AF-A0A6P8B8I8-F1
#
_entry.id   AF-A0A6P8B8I8-F1
#
_cell.length_a   1.000
_cell.length_b   1.000
_cell.length_c   1.000
_cell.angle_alpha   90.00
_cell.angle_beta   90.00
_cell.angle_gamma   90.00
#
_symmetry.space_group_name_H-M   'P 1'
#
loop_
_entity.id
_entity.type
_entity.pdbx_description
1 polymer ?
#
loop_
_entity_poly.entity_id
_entity_poly.type
_entity_poly.pdbx_seq_one_letter_code
_entity_poly.pdbx_strand_id
1 'polypeptide(L)'
;MLLCLWQAANFYCCVAATNLPRKEASAQAFASSADGKLKFTKIDAPVLGPGNTGSGATWNLTMDDNTTGAKQTITGFGGSVTDATVVAYNLLLTDKKAELLRKLMTEDGANFSLIRHTIGSSDLSPAPEYTYDDNNGQEDLELRSFQLGKSGTDMVSMLKEMKALQPSMILLGTSWAPPAWMQLDRKLVGTTEKNNFDHKYEAQFGQLFVKYLQAYKNGGVDVDAITIQNEPLNSNAGMPSLYVFPEESGKLIKDHIGPAIRKAGFNTQVWAYDHNTDRPDYPQTVLDIAREFVPSVAWHCYAPGENWSALTTFHKRNPSVKQFQTECWTSAKQTKWNQASWFTMGPLQNWASGSMAWTLGTDNQDGPYLPYQGSCGTCTGLFTVDRNSKTYTLRTDYYMIGQYSRYIPRNAVVHVVTGSYSWPDDTGVESVATVNPDGTRTVVIENKLKNDVHITLHTAKSKIFVLRHHLFDSPSFFAVSAIESLSLSLPIIDNYYFTTHQASWGRRRFVLAIRDFLPLARYIAGQSRRVRFPASFATAIDRAVHARSGFQALLSKTGHITDDAADSRHSHFAEILDDVRGLLQPFILPTVPFTTGPCRSLSKKKLYYFNSFTPLTVYDTPDMDETADGNKTAQPVYEAEREDTFEDAYWAFSILLHDFVALRVQVKKLWERYARHELHLGSVAIATNAAIQIARSLEEDVQHLFAAHGGIHVIQNQWYGILCDNAGHDPRPGPGELLNWDAYHLADHCFIPANLIIAAFSEAYVRGKMHHSNGDCGWYDELATASDQRTEFFHSKAALSEILMETAVVFHVLSENEPKEMADLDQMILQTIETTGSLAYMAQLVHALEAEGLLPHDKRWDDLDAARHFQPRSSFFVGSPPRDVEAHFRNHALMMGCSLTNFARNRRAKKTDLRSRGSPRGLRIGAPITRFTGDLFRGIGARGGLSVEQVEQILSKGADRTKLWPDGRSFPDTQESVEAGKVPHDHEKQRLEDGDVSCKPATLILHLAMALEAEIPEATFNYFTVYRTTWQALRDLWDDNASYFDKVFGELEVLRDKSRGPSLVTFILMAATGRNDWVALGRDLKLPLELSANSIKKMLDKGVGRVATAELEGLGIKIDELL
;
A
#
# COMPACT_ATOMS: atom_id res chain seq x y z
N MET A 1 -32.00 40.96 -23.08
CA MET A 1 -33.19 40.07 -23.14
C MET A 1 -32.85 38.61 -23.45
N LEU A 2 -32.12 38.26 -24.52
CA LEU A 2 -31.81 36.84 -24.79
C LEU A 2 -30.80 36.18 -23.81
N LEU A 3 -29.90 36.93 -23.16
CA LEU A 3 -29.10 36.36 -22.04
C LEU A 3 -29.91 36.13 -20.74
N CYS A 4 -31.06 36.78 -20.55
CA CYS A 4 -31.94 36.51 -19.40
C CYS A 4 -32.73 35.19 -19.59
N LEU A 5 -32.83 34.70 -20.83
CA LEU A 5 -33.47 33.41 -21.14
C LEU A 5 -32.54 32.21 -20.91
N TRP A 6 -31.22 32.42 -20.81
CA TRP A 6 -30.28 31.34 -20.51
C TRP A 6 -30.17 31.08 -18.99
N GLN A 7 -30.24 32.12 -18.16
CA GLN A 7 -30.31 31.97 -16.70
C GLN A 7 -31.66 31.41 -16.21
N ALA A 8 -32.75 31.58 -16.97
CA ALA A 8 -34.05 31.01 -16.64
C ALA A 8 -34.13 29.49 -16.85
N ALA A 9 -33.32 28.92 -17.75
CA ALA A 9 -33.34 27.48 -18.07
C ALA A 9 -32.73 26.61 -16.95
N ASN A 10 -31.66 27.08 -16.30
CA ASN A 10 -31.03 26.35 -15.19
C ASN A 10 -31.79 26.46 -13.85
N PHE A 11 -32.84 27.29 -13.76
CA PHE A 11 -33.70 27.36 -12.58
C PHE A 11 -34.92 26.42 -12.63
N TYR A 12 -35.22 25.84 -13.81
CA TYR A 12 -36.42 25.00 -14.01
C TYR A 12 -36.18 23.48 -13.91
N CYS A 13 -34.94 23.01 -13.84
CA CYS A 13 -34.66 21.58 -13.55
C CYS A 13 -34.64 21.23 -12.05
N CYS A 14 -34.74 22.21 -11.14
CA CYS A 14 -34.86 21.97 -9.69
C CYS A 14 -36.30 22.06 -9.15
N VAL A 15 -37.30 22.36 -10.00
CA VAL A 15 -38.73 22.45 -9.60
C VAL A 15 -39.60 21.55 -10.48
N ALA A 16 -39.15 20.29 -10.64
CA ALA A 16 -39.96 19.18 -11.14
C ALA A 16 -39.82 17.91 -10.30
N ALA A 17 -39.19 17.99 -9.13
CA ALA A 17 -39.47 17.07 -8.04
C ALA A 17 -40.91 17.32 -7.59
N THR A 18 -41.81 16.47 -8.07
CA THR A 18 -43.23 16.47 -7.71
C THR A 18 -43.38 16.48 -6.20
N ASN A 19 -44.38 17.22 -5.70
CA ASN A 19 -44.84 17.14 -4.32
C ASN A 19 -45.42 15.75 -4.05
N LEU A 20 -44.55 14.76 -3.87
CA LEU A 20 -44.89 13.53 -3.15
C LEU A 20 -45.24 13.96 -1.72
N PRO A 21 -46.41 13.61 -1.19
CA PRO A 21 -46.76 13.97 0.17
C PRO A 21 -45.75 13.32 1.11
N ARG A 22 -45.02 14.15 1.88
CA ARG A 22 -44.18 13.68 2.98
C ARG A 22 -45.07 12.92 3.96
N LYS A 23 -45.04 11.59 3.89
CA LYS A 23 -45.58 10.75 4.94
C LYS A 23 -44.71 10.93 6.17
N GLU A 24 -45.30 11.47 7.23
CA GLU A 24 -44.83 11.19 8.59
C GLU A 24 -44.92 9.67 8.78
N ALA A 25 -43.77 9.00 8.72
CA ALA A 25 -43.68 7.58 9.00
C ALA A 25 -42.61 7.36 10.08
N SER A 26 -43.03 6.67 11.14
CA SER A 26 -42.11 6.10 12.13
C SER A 26 -41.01 5.29 11.43
N ALA A 27 -39.81 5.28 12.02
CA ALA A 27 -38.70 4.49 11.50
C ALA A 27 -39.10 3.03 11.22
N GLN A 28 -38.53 2.44 10.19
CA GLN A 28 -38.82 1.08 9.74
C GLN A 28 -37.55 0.23 9.65
N ALA A 29 -37.78 -1.07 9.56
CA ALA A 29 -36.87 -2.04 10.11
C ALA A 29 -37.09 -3.43 9.47
N PHE A 30 -36.12 -3.91 8.69
CA PHE A 30 -36.25 -5.17 7.95
C PHE A 30 -34.97 -6.02 7.98
N ALA A 31 -35.11 -7.30 8.30
CA ALA A 31 -34.00 -8.22 8.55
C ALA A 31 -33.98 -9.46 7.63
N SER A 32 -32.78 -9.98 7.38
CA SER A 32 -32.52 -11.22 6.62
C SER A 32 -31.39 -12.01 7.30
N SER A 33 -31.54 -13.31 7.51
CA SER A 33 -30.60 -14.13 8.32
C SER A 33 -29.87 -15.20 7.52
N ALA A 34 -28.69 -15.61 8.01
CA ALA A 34 -27.84 -16.64 7.41
C ALA A 34 -28.58 -17.99 7.27
N ASP A 35 -29.40 -18.36 8.25
CA ASP A 35 -30.24 -19.56 8.23
C ASP A 35 -31.51 -19.44 7.36
N GLY A 36 -31.78 -18.27 6.77
CA GLY A 36 -32.93 -18.02 5.92
C GLY A 36 -34.30 -18.05 6.65
N LYS A 37 -34.33 -17.98 8.00
CA LYS A 37 -35.57 -17.76 8.77
C LYS A 37 -36.12 -16.35 8.54
N LEU A 38 -35.24 -15.34 8.46
CA LEU A 38 -35.59 -13.95 8.16
C LEU A 38 -35.32 -13.65 6.68
N LYS A 39 -36.28 -13.01 6.00
CA LYS A 39 -36.29 -12.77 4.54
C LYS A 39 -37.00 -11.45 4.25
N PHE A 40 -36.28 -10.34 4.38
CA PHE A 40 -36.86 -8.99 4.49
C PHE A 40 -37.94 -8.89 5.59
N THR A 41 -37.80 -9.70 6.65
CA THR A 41 -38.78 -9.79 7.73
C THR A 41 -38.80 -8.48 8.49
N LYS A 42 -39.96 -7.84 8.63
CA LYS A 42 -40.09 -6.64 9.45
C LYS A 42 -39.80 -6.98 10.91
N ILE A 43 -38.90 -6.24 11.55
CA ILE A 43 -38.58 -6.36 12.98
C ILE A 43 -38.86 -5.04 13.70
N ASP A 44 -38.52 -4.96 14.99
CA ASP A 44 -38.72 -3.75 15.80
C ASP A 44 -37.99 -2.54 15.23
N ALA A 45 -38.70 -1.42 15.17
CA ALA A 45 -38.16 -0.14 14.74
C ALA A 45 -37.11 0.38 15.73
N PRO A 46 -36.07 1.10 15.28
CA PRO A 46 -35.18 1.77 16.21
C PRO A 46 -35.96 2.83 17.00
N VAL A 47 -35.68 2.91 18.30
CA VAL A 47 -36.28 3.92 19.19
C VAL A 47 -35.38 5.15 19.27
N LEU A 48 -35.99 6.33 19.24
CA LEU A 48 -35.27 7.60 19.43
C LEU A 48 -34.99 7.82 20.92
N GLY A 49 -33.74 8.15 21.26
CA GLY A 49 -33.29 8.44 22.62
C GLY A 49 -32.33 7.39 23.21
N PRO A 50 -31.95 7.53 24.49
CA PRO A 50 -30.95 6.69 25.16
C PRO A 50 -31.52 5.32 25.59
N GLY A 51 -32.10 4.59 24.64
CA GLY A 51 -32.89 3.37 24.87
C GLY A 51 -32.18 2.34 25.76
N ASN A 52 -32.93 1.74 26.70
CA ASN A 52 -32.40 0.77 27.66
C ASN A 52 -31.91 -0.51 26.94
N THR A 53 -30.59 -0.70 26.88
CA THR A 53 -29.93 -1.85 26.26
C THR A 53 -29.89 -3.10 27.14
N GLY A 54 -30.31 -3.00 28.41
CA GLY A 54 -30.24 -4.10 29.38
C GLY A 54 -28.81 -4.62 29.55
N SER A 55 -28.67 -5.94 29.62
CA SER A 55 -27.36 -6.63 29.70
C SER A 55 -26.88 -7.19 28.34
N GLY A 56 -27.42 -6.70 27.22
CA GLY A 56 -27.01 -7.14 25.89
C GLY A 56 -25.67 -6.54 25.46
N ALA A 57 -24.97 -7.19 24.52
CA ALA A 57 -23.79 -6.59 23.90
C ALA A 57 -24.20 -5.32 23.12
N THR A 58 -23.38 -4.27 23.15
CA THR A 58 -23.65 -2.99 22.49
C THR A 58 -22.66 -2.70 21.37
N TRP A 59 -23.09 -1.93 20.37
CA TRP A 59 -22.22 -1.44 19.29
C TRP A 59 -22.63 -0.03 18.89
N ASN A 60 -21.67 0.88 18.71
CA ASN A 60 -21.95 2.26 18.36
C ASN A 60 -21.53 2.54 16.91
N LEU A 61 -22.44 3.17 16.15
CA LEU A 61 -22.21 3.68 14.80
C LEU A 61 -22.47 5.18 14.79
N THR A 62 -21.68 5.96 14.06
CA THR A 62 -21.94 7.39 13.86
C THR A 62 -21.90 7.72 12.38
N MET A 63 -22.99 8.28 11.85
CA MET A 63 -23.12 8.76 10.48
C MET A 63 -22.89 10.28 10.45
N ASP A 64 -21.92 10.75 9.67
CA ASP A 64 -21.81 12.18 9.34
C ASP A 64 -22.82 12.54 8.23
N ASP A 65 -24.06 12.83 8.62
CA ASP A 65 -25.15 13.21 7.71
C ASP A 65 -25.12 14.71 7.29
N ASN A 66 -23.97 15.36 7.44
CA ASN A 66 -23.67 16.67 6.84
C ASN A 66 -23.05 16.54 5.44
N THR A 67 -22.86 17.66 4.77
CA THR A 67 -22.20 17.75 3.45
C THR A 67 -20.73 17.31 3.47
N THR A 68 -20.05 17.41 4.62
CA THR A 68 -18.66 16.95 4.81
C THR A 68 -18.51 15.43 4.75
N GLY A 69 -19.51 14.70 5.23
CA GLY A 69 -19.53 13.24 5.23
C GLY A 69 -20.02 12.64 3.92
N ALA A 70 -20.50 13.46 2.97
CA ALA A 70 -21.03 12.99 1.69
C ALA A 70 -19.95 12.36 0.81
N LYS A 71 -20.28 11.22 0.22
CA LYS A 71 -19.43 10.45 -0.70
C LYS A 71 -20.11 10.33 -2.07
N GLN A 72 -20.05 9.15 -2.69
CA GLN A 72 -20.63 8.88 -4.01
C GLN A 72 -22.16 8.82 -4.00
N THR A 73 -22.75 9.03 -5.18
CA THR A 73 -24.18 8.88 -5.44
C THR A 73 -24.49 7.49 -6.02
N ILE A 74 -25.43 6.78 -5.41
CA ILE A 74 -25.88 5.44 -5.83
C ILE A 74 -26.60 5.48 -7.16
N THR A 75 -26.22 4.60 -8.07
CA THR A 75 -26.87 4.37 -9.36
C THR A 75 -27.84 3.19 -9.30
N GLY A 76 -27.47 2.11 -8.60
CA GLY A 76 -28.31 0.94 -8.40
C GLY A 76 -27.51 -0.32 -8.02
N PHE A 77 -28.23 -1.44 -7.94
CA PHE A 77 -27.71 -2.75 -7.56
C PHE A 77 -28.40 -3.85 -8.37
N GLY A 78 -27.76 -5.02 -8.50
CA GLY A 78 -28.36 -6.20 -9.15
C GLY A 78 -27.36 -7.31 -9.47
N GLY A 79 -27.36 -7.78 -10.72
CA GLY A 79 -26.46 -8.83 -11.18
C GLY A 79 -26.58 -9.06 -12.69
N SER A 80 -25.81 -9.99 -13.25
CA SER A 80 -25.82 -10.21 -14.70
C SER A 80 -26.87 -11.22 -15.17
N VAL A 81 -27.58 -10.89 -16.24
CA VAL A 81 -28.35 -11.83 -17.06
C VAL A 81 -27.36 -12.56 -17.97
N THR A 82 -26.98 -13.77 -17.58
CA THR A 82 -26.18 -14.69 -18.40
C THR A 82 -27.10 -15.59 -19.25
N ASP A 83 -26.55 -16.28 -20.25
CA ASP A 83 -27.31 -17.30 -20.98
C ASP A 83 -27.81 -18.41 -20.03
N ALA A 84 -27.06 -18.76 -18.98
CA ALA A 84 -27.54 -19.64 -17.91
C ALA A 84 -28.79 -19.10 -17.22
N THR A 85 -28.82 -17.80 -16.89
CA THR A 85 -29.99 -17.13 -16.32
C THR A 85 -31.19 -17.20 -17.26
N VAL A 86 -30.98 -16.92 -18.55
CA VAL A 86 -32.04 -16.93 -19.59
C VAL A 86 -32.59 -18.34 -19.80
N VAL A 87 -31.73 -19.37 -19.86
CA VAL A 87 -32.14 -20.77 -19.98
C VAL A 87 -32.91 -21.22 -18.74
N ALA A 88 -32.39 -20.95 -17.53
CA ALA A 88 -33.06 -21.29 -16.28
C ALA A 88 -34.43 -20.59 -16.15
N TYR A 89 -34.48 -19.28 -16.40
CA TYR A 89 -35.73 -18.51 -16.47
C TYR A 89 -36.74 -19.13 -17.44
N ASN A 90 -36.27 -19.57 -18.61
CA ASN A 90 -37.14 -20.12 -19.64
C ASN A 90 -37.73 -21.52 -19.33
N LEU A 91 -37.23 -22.22 -18.30
CA LEU A 91 -37.84 -23.46 -17.80
C LEU A 91 -39.10 -23.21 -16.95
N LEU A 92 -39.25 -22.03 -16.37
CA LEU A 92 -40.36 -21.69 -15.47
C LEU A 92 -41.71 -21.61 -16.22
N LEU A 93 -42.78 -21.95 -15.50
CA LEU A 93 -44.15 -21.68 -15.93
C LEU A 93 -44.40 -20.16 -16.05
N THR A 94 -45.32 -19.75 -16.94
CA THR A 94 -45.58 -18.33 -17.27
C THR A 94 -45.94 -17.48 -16.05
N ASP A 95 -46.70 -18.03 -15.09
CA ASP A 95 -47.02 -17.36 -13.83
C ASP A 95 -45.78 -17.19 -12.95
N LYS A 96 -44.94 -18.24 -12.84
CA LYS A 96 -43.68 -18.23 -12.08
C LYS A 96 -42.62 -17.31 -12.69
N LYS A 97 -42.56 -17.21 -14.03
CA LYS A 97 -41.75 -16.21 -14.75
C LYS A 97 -42.12 -14.79 -14.32
N ALA A 98 -43.40 -14.44 -14.45
CA ALA A 98 -43.91 -13.12 -14.08
C ALA A 98 -43.77 -12.83 -12.58
N GLU A 99 -43.93 -13.83 -11.71
CA GLU A 99 -43.69 -13.71 -10.27
C GLU A 99 -42.23 -13.43 -9.95
N LEU A 100 -41.30 -14.19 -10.57
CA LEU A 100 -39.86 -13.99 -10.39
C LEU A 100 -39.43 -12.60 -10.86
N LEU A 101 -39.82 -12.17 -12.07
CA LEU A 101 -39.44 -10.84 -12.56
C LEU A 101 -40.00 -9.71 -11.68
N ARG A 102 -41.22 -9.82 -11.14
CA ARG A 102 -41.72 -8.85 -10.15
C ARG A 102 -40.84 -8.80 -8.91
N LYS A 103 -40.44 -9.95 -8.36
CA LYS A 103 -39.53 -10.00 -7.20
C LYS A 103 -38.14 -9.42 -7.52
N LEU A 104 -37.59 -9.67 -8.71
CA LEU A 104 -36.30 -9.11 -9.10
C LEU A 104 -36.36 -7.59 -9.31
N MET A 105 -37.36 -7.10 -10.05
CA MET A 105 -37.34 -5.75 -10.64
C MET A 105 -38.20 -4.70 -9.94
N THR A 106 -39.02 -5.07 -8.96
CA THR A 106 -39.99 -4.14 -8.32
C THR A 106 -39.92 -4.16 -6.80
N GLU A 107 -40.65 -3.23 -6.16
CA GLU A 107 -40.84 -3.15 -4.71
C GLU A 107 -41.58 -4.36 -4.10
N ASP A 108 -42.02 -5.35 -4.88
CA ASP A 108 -42.42 -6.68 -4.40
C ASP A 108 -41.21 -7.51 -3.88
N GLY A 109 -39.98 -7.11 -4.21
CA GLY A 109 -38.76 -7.83 -3.85
C GLY A 109 -37.51 -6.94 -3.82
N ALA A 110 -36.46 -7.31 -4.56
CA ALA A 110 -35.17 -6.62 -4.48
C ALA A 110 -35.12 -5.28 -5.23
N ASN A 111 -36.05 -5.01 -6.16
CA ASN A 111 -36.10 -3.73 -6.90
C ASN A 111 -34.78 -3.40 -7.65
N PHE A 112 -34.17 -4.41 -8.29
CA PHE A 112 -32.89 -4.24 -8.98
C PHE A 112 -32.96 -3.20 -10.10
N SER A 113 -31.93 -2.35 -10.14
CA SER A 113 -31.86 -1.15 -10.99
C SER A 113 -30.53 -0.99 -11.70
N LEU A 114 -29.59 -1.92 -11.50
CA LEU A 114 -28.32 -2.00 -12.21
C LEU A 114 -28.11 -3.47 -12.62
N ILE A 115 -28.18 -3.73 -13.92
CA ILE A 115 -28.13 -5.08 -14.50
C ILE A 115 -27.02 -5.13 -15.55
N ARG A 116 -26.26 -6.23 -15.55
CA ARG A 116 -25.25 -6.56 -16.57
C ARG A 116 -25.77 -7.68 -17.48
N HIS A 117 -25.18 -7.89 -18.64
CA HIS A 117 -25.45 -9.06 -19.47
C HIS A 117 -24.30 -9.37 -20.43
N THR A 118 -24.32 -10.56 -21.01
CA THR A 118 -23.29 -11.05 -21.93
C THR A 118 -23.58 -10.65 -23.38
N ILE A 119 -22.59 -10.06 -24.05
CA ILE A 119 -22.60 -9.79 -25.49
C ILE A 119 -22.03 -11.05 -26.15
N GLY A 120 -22.91 -11.97 -26.53
CA GLY A 120 -22.52 -13.33 -26.94
C GLY A 120 -22.28 -14.27 -25.75
N SER A 121 -21.56 -15.36 -25.98
CA SER A 121 -21.24 -16.37 -24.95
C SER A 121 -20.26 -15.87 -23.89
N SER A 122 -20.52 -16.22 -22.64
CA SER A 122 -19.57 -16.29 -21.52
C SER A 122 -19.27 -17.76 -21.13
N ASP A 123 -18.59 -17.99 -20.02
CA ASP A 123 -18.44 -19.33 -19.43
C ASP A 123 -19.79 -19.94 -18.99
N LEU A 124 -20.72 -19.12 -18.49
CA LEU A 124 -22.10 -19.48 -18.13
C LEU A 124 -23.05 -19.46 -19.34
N SER A 125 -22.63 -20.13 -20.42
CA SER A 125 -23.40 -20.29 -21.66
C SER A 125 -23.49 -21.77 -22.06
N PRO A 126 -24.57 -22.22 -22.71
CA PRO A 126 -24.64 -23.57 -23.24
C PRO A 126 -23.72 -23.73 -24.47
N ALA A 127 -23.17 -24.93 -24.67
CA ALA A 127 -22.49 -25.26 -25.93
C ALA A 127 -23.50 -25.48 -27.08
N PRO A 128 -23.15 -25.18 -28.34
CA PRO A 128 -21.89 -24.55 -28.77
C PRO A 128 -21.81 -23.07 -28.39
N GLU A 129 -20.59 -22.63 -28.08
CA GLU A 129 -20.25 -21.22 -27.95
C GLU A 129 -20.56 -20.43 -29.24
N TYR A 130 -20.86 -19.14 -29.08
CA TYR A 130 -21.23 -18.25 -30.19
C TYR A 130 -20.89 -16.79 -29.89
N THR A 131 -20.72 -16.02 -30.96
CA THR A 131 -20.81 -14.56 -30.97
C THR A 131 -21.96 -14.13 -31.88
N TYR A 132 -22.22 -12.83 -31.98
CA TYR A 132 -23.23 -12.32 -32.90
C TYR A 132 -22.78 -12.27 -34.36
N ASP A 133 -21.52 -12.62 -34.70
CA ASP A 133 -21.01 -12.57 -36.08
C ASP A 133 -19.94 -13.64 -36.36
N ASP A 134 -20.21 -14.90 -35.96
CA ASP A 134 -19.23 -15.99 -36.09
C ASP A 134 -18.84 -16.31 -37.54
N ASN A 135 -19.75 -16.11 -38.50
CA ASN A 135 -19.56 -16.34 -39.95
C ASN A 135 -18.80 -17.65 -40.29
N ASN A 136 -19.07 -18.75 -39.58
CA ASN A 136 -18.36 -20.03 -39.70
C ASN A 136 -16.82 -19.90 -39.62
N GLY A 137 -16.31 -18.95 -38.82
CA GLY A 137 -14.88 -18.64 -38.67
C GLY A 137 -14.26 -17.84 -39.81
N GLN A 138 -15.04 -17.42 -40.81
CA GLN A 138 -14.60 -16.60 -41.94
C GLN A 138 -14.68 -15.11 -41.61
N GLU A 139 -13.87 -14.28 -42.26
CA GLU A 139 -13.85 -12.84 -42.02
C GLU A 139 -15.11 -12.18 -42.62
N ASP A 140 -15.85 -11.38 -41.83
CA ASP A 140 -16.95 -10.56 -42.31
C ASP A 140 -16.65 -9.06 -42.11
N LEU A 141 -15.87 -8.50 -43.03
CA LEU A 141 -15.41 -7.12 -42.95
C LEU A 141 -16.53 -6.07 -42.98
N GLU A 142 -17.75 -6.47 -43.34
CA GLU A 142 -18.95 -5.61 -43.41
C GLU A 142 -20.03 -5.97 -42.35
N LEU A 143 -19.78 -6.98 -41.52
CA LEU A 143 -20.72 -7.53 -40.52
C LEU A 143 -22.10 -7.82 -41.14
N ARG A 144 -22.12 -8.48 -42.31
CA ARG A 144 -23.34 -8.87 -43.05
C ARG A 144 -24.03 -10.07 -42.42
N SER A 145 -23.27 -10.94 -41.76
CA SER A 145 -23.72 -12.16 -41.09
C SER A 145 -24.24 -11.90 -39.68
N PHE A 146 -24.16 -10.64 -39.21
CA PHE A 146 -24.51 -10.26 -37.85
C PHE A 146 -25.95 -10.63 -37.49
N GLN A 147 -26.11 -11.44 -36.44
CA GLN A 147 -27.42 -11.84 -35.90
C GLN A 147 -27.31 -12.20 -34.42
N LEU A 148 -28.36 -11.89 -33.64
CA LEU A 148 -28.41 -12.24 -32.21
C LEU A 148 -28.52 -13.75 -31.94
N GLY A 149 -28.86 -14.54 -32.96
CA GLY A 149 -29.20 -15.96 -32.80
C GLY A 149 -30.39 -16.18 -31.87
N LYS A 150 -30.59 -17.42 -31.42
CA LYS A 150 -31.66 -17.74 -30.46
C LYS A 150 -31.36 -17.16 -29.07
N SER A 151 -30.17 -17.42 -28.53
CA SER A 151 -29.78 -17.02 -27.18
C SER A 151 -29.84 -15.50 -26.99
N GLY A 152 -29.25 -14.71 -27.89
CA GLY A 152 -29.34 -13.25 -27.84
C GLY A 152 -30.76 -12.72 -28.02
N THR A 153 -31.61 -13.37 -28.83
CA THR A 153 -33.03 -12.99 -28.94
C THR A 153 -33.80 -13.27 -27.66
N ASP A 154 -33.59 -14.42 -27.02
CA ASP A 154 -34.20 -14.77 -25.74
C ASP A 154 -33.72 -13.82 -24.62
N MET A 155 -32.43 -13.46 -24.62
CA MET A 155 -31.84 -12.49 -23.69
C MET A 155 -32.46 -11.10 -23.83
N VAL A 156 -32.59 -10.60 -25.06
CA VAL A 156 -33.29 -9.35 -25.35
C VAL A 156 -34.76 -9.41 -24.91
N SER A 157 -35.45 -10.55 -25.06
CA SER A 157 -36.82 -10.71 -24.56
C SER A 157 -36.89 -10.58 -23.04
N MET A 158 -36.01 -11.27 -22.29
CA MET A 158 -35.98 -11.19 -20.82
C MET A 158 -35.61 -9.77 -20.35
N LEU A 159 -34.61 -9.14 -20.96
CA LEU A 159 -34.19 -7.78 -20.63
C LEU A 159 -35.28 -6.75 -20.94
N LYS A 160 -36.09 -6.96 -21.97
CA LYS A 160 -37.26 -6.13 -22.28
C LYS A 160 -38.34 -6.25 -21.22
N GLU A 161 -38.66 -7.45 -20.75
CA GLU A 161 -39.60 -7.68 -19.65
C GLU A 161 -39.07 -7.01 -18.35
N MET A 162 -37.77 -7.09 -18.09
CA MET A 162 -37.13 -6.43 -16.95
C MET A 162 -37.17 -4.90 -17.03
N LYS A 163 -36.81 -4.29 -18.18
CA LYS A 163 -36.87 -2.83 -18.42
C LYS A 163 -38.32 -2.32 -18.41
N ALA A 164 -39.31 -3.13 -18.78
CA ALA A 164 -40.72 -2.78 -18.68
C ALA A 164 -41.22 -2.69 -17.22
N LEU A 165 -40.69 -3.55 -16.33
CA LEU A 165 -40.98 -3.51 -14.89
C LEU A 165 -40.16 -2.44 -14.15
N GLN A 166 -38.93 -2.19 -14.60
CA GLN A 166 -38.04 -1.16 -14.05
C GLN A 166 -37.49 -0.25 -15.15
N PRO A 167 -38.24 0.76 -15.60
CA PRO A 167 -37.82 1.65 -16.68
C PRO A 167 -36.53 2.43 -16.37
N SER A 168 -36.21 2.63 -15.08
CA SER A 168 -34.98 3.31 -14.66
C SER A 168 -33.76 2.40 -14.55
N MET A 169 -33.88 1.10 -14.86
CA MET A 169 -32.77 0.14 -14.85
C MET A 169 -31.65 0.59 -15.77
N ILE A 170 -30.42 0.67 -15.26
CA ILE A 170 -29.20 0.79 -16.07
C ILE A 170 -28.80 -0.60 -16.56
N LEU A 171 -28.64 -0.73 -17.87
CA LEU A 171 -28.18 -1.95 -18.52
C LEU A 171 -26.74 -1.79 -19.02
N LEU A 172 -25.83 -2.57 -18.42
CA LEU A 172 -24.46 -2.77 -18.88
C LEU A 172 -24.40 -4.00 -19.80
N GLY A 173 -23.73 -3.91 -20.95
CA GLY A 173 -23.37 -5.07 -21.77
C GLY A 173 -21.85 -5.28 -21.79
N THR A 174 -21.39 -6.51 -21.61
CA THR A 174 -19.97 -6.85 -21.63
C THR A 174 -19.67 -7.90 -22.70
N SER A 175 -18.61 -7.70 -23.48
CA SER A 175 -18.09 -8.71 -24.41
C SER A 175 -17.09 -9.62 -23.69
N TRP A 176 -17.26 -10.94 -23.74
CA TRP A 176 -16.24 -11.90 -23.25
C TRP A 176 -15.15 -12.15 -24.29
N ALA A 177 -15.51 -12.10 -25.57
CA ALA A 177 -14.58 -12.18 -26.68
C ALA A 177 -15.27 -11.70 -27.98
N PRO A 178 -14.54 -11.07 -28.91
CA PRO A 178 -15.03 -10.79 -30.25
C PRO A 178 -15.16 -12.09 -31.08
N PRO A 179 -15.84 -12.05 -32.23
CA PRO A 179 -15.88 -13.16 -33.19
C PRO A 179 -14.49 -13.75 -33.42
N ALA A 180 -14.41 -15.08 -33.50
CA ALA A 180 -13.14 -15.81 -33.62
C ALA A 180 -12.23 -15.24 -34.71
N TRP A 181 -12.78 -14.81 -35.85
CA TRP A 181 -12.02 -14.26 -36.96
C TRP A 181 -11.32 -12.92 -36.65
N MET A 182 -11.72 -12.19 -35.60
CA MET A 182 -11.07 -10.97 -35.09
C MET A 182 -9.90 -11.24 -34.12
N GLN A 183 -9.62 -12.49 -33.78
CA GLN A 183 -8.57 -12.89 -32.83
C GLN A 183 -7.37 -13.52 -33.55
N LEU A 184 -6.15 -13.33 -33.02
CA LEU A 184 -4.92 -13.82 -33.65
C LEU A 184 -4.80 -15.35 -33.74
N ASP A 185 -5.47 -16.11 -32.85
CA ASP A 185 -5.50 -17.58 -32.89
C ASP A 185 -6.68 -18.16 -33.72
N ARG A 186 -7.58 -17.28 -34.17
CA ARG A 186 -8.84 -17.56 -34.88
C ARG A 186 -9.82 -18.49 -34.16
N LYS A 187 -9.93 -18.41 -32.83
CA LYS A 187 -10.89 -19.19 -32.02
C LYS A 187 -11.71 -18.29 -31.12
N LEU A 188 -12.93 -18.73 -30.78
CA LEU A 188 -13.74 -18.09 -29.75
C LEU A 188 -13.36 -18.62 -28.35
N VAL A 189 -13.23 -19.95 -28.23
CA VAL A 189 -12.64 -20.62 -27.07
C VAL A 189 -11.22 -21.02 -27.44
N GLY A 190 -10.29 -20.09 -27.17
CA GLY A 190 -8.89 -20.20 -27.54
C GLY A 190 -8.02 -21.03 -26.58
N THR A 191 -6.71 -20.95 -26.80
CA THR A 191 -5.69 -21.30 -25.78
C THR A 191 -5.13 -20.02 -25.17
N THR A 192 -4.14 -20.09 -24.28
CA THR A 192 -3.46 -18.88 -23.79
C THR A 192 -2.42 -18.31 -24.79
N GLU A 193 -2.13 -19.02 -25.89
CA GLU A 193 -1.20 -18.58 -26.93
C GLU A 193 -1.93 -17.80 -28.03
N LYS A 194 -1.54 -16.53 -28.24
CA LYS A 194 -2.16 -15.60 -29.22
C LYS A 194 -3.65 -15.30 -29.00
N ASN A 195 -4.12 -15.41 -27.76
CA ASN A 195 -5.44 -14.94 -27.35
C ASN A 195 -5.42 -13.40 -27.19
N ASN A 196 -5.22 -12.70 -28.30
CA ASN A 196 -5.13 -11.25 -28.40
C ASN A 196 -5.91 -10.77 -29.62
N PHE A 197 -6.30 -9.49 -29.59
CA PHE A 197 -6.99 -8.85 -30.70
C PHE A 197 -6.09 -8.79 -31.95
N ASP A 198 -6.67 -9.00 -33.13
CA ASP A 198 -6.00 -8.74 -34.40
C ASP A 198 -6.31 -7.31 -34.87
N HIS A 199 -5.33 -6.42 -34.70
CA HIS A 199 -5.43 -4.99 -35.03
C HIS A 199 -5.83 -4.69 -36.49
N LYS A 200 -5.86 -5.66 -37.41
CA LYS A 200 -6.43 -5.42 -38.75
C LYS A 200 -7.95 -5.18 -38.75
N TYR A 201 -8.64 -5.36 -37.62
CA TYR A 201 -10.10 -5.24 -37.50
C TYR A 201 -10.60 -4.19 -36.50
N GLU A 202 -9.76 -3.25 -36.04
CA GLU A 202 -10.14 -2.23 -35.04
C GLU A 202 -11.43 -1.47 -35.44
N ALA A 203 -11.57 -1.15 -36.73
CA ALA A 203 -12.76 -0.52 -37.29
C ALA A 203 -14.01 -1.43 -37.23
N GLN A 204 -13.89 -2.71 -37.57
CA GLN A 204 -14.97 -3.69 -37.51
C GLN A 204 -15.40 -3.95 -36.07
N PHE A 205 -14.48 -3.98 -35.11
CA PHE A 205 -14.81 -4.15 -33.70
C PHE A 205 -15.63 -2.96 -33.16
N GLY A 206 -15.30 -1.73 -33.56
CA GLY A 206 -16.15 -0.55 -33.33
C GLY A 206 -17.55 -0.66 -33.96
N GLN A 207 -17.65 -1.20 -35.18
CA GLN A 207 -18.96 -1.44 -35.83
C GLN A 207 -19.75 -2.61 -35.20
N LEU A 208 -19.09 -3.60 -34.61
CA LEU A 208 -19.73 -4.73 -33.95
C LEU A 208 -20.57 -4.28 -32.76
N PHE A 209 -20.02 -3.38 -31.92
CA PHE A 209 -20.80 -2.75 -30.85
C PHE A 209 -21.98 -1.93 -31.41
N VAL A 210 -21.80 -1.19 -32.51
CA VAL A 210 -22.92 -0.45 -33.15
C VAL A 210 -24.03 -1.40 -33.62
N LYS A 211 -23.68 -2.52 -34.28
CA LYS A 211 -24.65 -3.53 -34.73
C LYS A 211 -25.41 -4.15 -33.55
N TYR A 212 -24.70 -4.47 -32.47
CA TYR A 212 -25.27 -4.96 -31.22
C TYR A 212 -26.26 -3.96 -30.59
N LEU A 213 -25.87 -2.68 -30.44
CA LEU A 213 -26.74 -1.63 -29.91
C LEU A 213 -27.99 -1.43 -30.78
N GLN A 214 -27.85 -1.47 -32.11
CA GLN A 214 -28.98 -1.42 -33.05
C GLN A 214 -29.91 -2.62 -32.90
N ALA A 215 -29.37 -3.84 -32.77
CA ALA A 215 -30.18 -5.05 -32.62
C ALA A 215 -30.97 -5.07 -31.30
N TYR A 216 -30.33 -4.68 -30.19
CA TYR A 216 -31.00 -4.55 -28.89
C TYR A 216 -32.08 -3.46 -28.94
N LYS A 217 -31.78 -2.29 -29.54
CA LYS A 217 -32.76 -1.21 -29.72
C LYS A 217 -33.97 -1.65 -30.54
N ASN A 218 -33.74 -2.40 -31.63
CA ASN A 218 -34.80 -2.97 -32.48
C ASN A 218 -35.66 -4.02 -31.72
N GLY A 219 -35.06 -4.76 -30.79
CA GLY A 219 -35.79 -5.62 -29.86
C GLY A 219 -36.63 -4.84 -28.83
N GLY A 220 -36.34 -3.56 -28.62
CA GLY A 220 -37.00 -2.67 -27.66
C GLY A 220 -36.24 -2.53 -26.34
N VAL A 221 -34.92 -2.73 -26.33
CA VAL A 221 -34.04 -2.61 -25.16
C VAL A 221 -32.96 -1.56 -25.43
N ASP A 222 -32.91 -0.52 -24.60
CA ASP A 222 -31.80 0.43 -24.59
C ASP A 222 -30.68 -0.06 -23.66
N VAL A 223 -29.46 -0.10 -24.20
CA VAL A 223 -28.22 -0.42 -23.49
C VAL A 223 -27.54 0.89 -23.08
N ASP A 224 -27.41 1.10 -21.78
CA ASP A 224 -26.96 2.36 -21.18
C ASP A 224 -25.42 2.47 -21.14
N ALA A 225 -24.73 1.33 -20.98
CA ALA A 225 -23.26 1.25 -20.96
C ALA A 225 -22.73 -0.05 -21.58
N ILE A 226 -21.46 -0.04 -21.99
CA ILE A 226 -20.70 -1.24 -22.34
C ILE A 226 -19.32 -1.27 -21.67
N THR A 227 -18.79 -2.47 -21.39
CA THR A 227 -17.35 -2.71 -21.26
C THR A 227 -16.87 -3.45 -22.52
N ILE A 228 -15.74 -3.03 -23.09
CA ILE A 228 -15.31 -3.57 -24.40
C ILE A 228 -14.79 -5.00 -24.32
N GLN A 229 -14.38 -5.43 -23.12
CA GLN A 229 -13.84 -6.75 -22.83
C GLN A 229 -14.05 -7.06 -21.34
N ASN A 230 -14.54 -8.25 -21.03
CA ASN A 230 -14.54 -8.86 -19.71
C ASN A 230 -13.10 -9.24 -19.33
N GLU A 231 -12.63 -8.82 -18.17
CA GLU A 231 -11.34 -9.27 -17.62
C GLU A 231 -10.17 -9.25 -18.62
N PRO A 232 -9.81 -8.09 -19.22
CA PRO A 232 -8.85 -8.00 -20.32
C PRO A 232 -7.41 -8.46 -20.00
N LEU A 233 -7.12 -8.84 -18.75
CA LEU A 233 -5.84 -9.46 -18.38
C LEU A 233 -5.94 -10.98 -18.12
N ASN A 234 -7.16 -11.55 -18.16
CA ASN A 234 -7.44 -12.97 -17.95
C ASN A 234 -7.38 -13.73 -19.29
N SER A 235 -6.17 -14.15 -19.68
CA SER A 235 -5.98 -15.08 -20.80
C SER A 235 -6.17 -16.52 -20.32
N ASN A 236 -7.38 -17.05 -20.45
CA ASN A 236 -7.72 -18.40 -19.99
C ASN A 236 -8.11 -19.31 -21.15
N ALA A 237 -7.61 -20.55 -21.14
CA ALA A 237 -8.04 -21.56 -22.10
C ALA A 237 -9.37 -22.18 -21.63
N GLY A 238 -10.31 -22.43 -22.54
CA GLY A 238 -11.57 -23.10 -22.20
C GLY A 238 -12.74 -22.20 -21.77
N MET A 239 -12.69 -20.90 -22.08
CA MET A 239 -13.85 -20.02 -22.12
C MET A 239 -13.63 -18.91 -23.16
N PRO A 240 -14.68 -18.22 -23.63
CA PRO A 240 -14.53 -16.96 -24.35
C PRO A 240 -13.77 -15.95 -23.46
N SER A 241 -12.60 -15.53 -23.92
CA SER A 241 -11.73 -14.53 -23.29
C SER A 241 -10.92 -13.82 -24.37
N LEU A 242 -10.34 -12.67 -24.04
CA LEU A 242 -9.42 -11.93 -24.91
C LEU A 242 -8.45 -11.12 -24.06
N TYR A 243 -7.14 -11.26 -24.28
CA TYR A 243 -6.14 -10.41 -23.63
C TYR A 243 -5.94 -9.11 -24.40
N VAL A 244 -6.20 -7.98 -23.74
CA VAL A 244 -6.15 -6.62 -24.31
C VAL A 244 -5.28 -5.74 -23.40
N PHE A 245 -4.22 -5.14 -23.93
CA PHE A 245 -3.33 -4.27 -23.17
C PHE A 245 -4.03 -2.93 -22.80
N PRO A 246 -3.63 -2.24 -21.71
CA PRO A 246 -4.29 -0.99 -21.30
C PRO A 246 -4.17 0.13 -22.34
N GLU A 247 -3.02 0.27 -23.00
CA GLU A 247 -2.82 1.27 -24.06
C GLU A 247 -3.60 0.94 -25.33
N GLU A 248 -3.78 -0.35 -25.61
CA GLU A 248 -4.59 -0.87 -26.71
C GLU A 248 -6.07 -0.61 -26.44
N SER A 249 -6.57 -0.96 -25.25
CA SER A 249 -7.94 -0.70 -24.81
C SER A 249 -8.28 0.79 -24.89
N GLY A 250 -7.38 1.67 -24.42
CA GLY A 250 -7.53 3.12 -24.56
C GLY A 250 -7.66 3.59 -26.01
N LYS A 251 -6.81 3.08 -26.93
CA LYS A 251 -6.85 3.44 -28.36
C LYS A 251 -8.10 2.91 -29.05
N LEU A 252 -8.47 1.64 -28.83
CA LEU A 252 -9.70 1.04 -29.35
C LEU A 252 -10.94 1.87 -28.98
N ILE A 253 -11.02 2.31 -27.72
CA ILE A 253 -12.12 3.16 -27.23
C ILE A 253 -12.09 4.53 -27.91
N LYS A 254 -10.93 5.20 -27.92
CA LYS A 254 -10.77 6.56 -28.42
C LYS A 254 -10.99 6.69 -29.92
N ASP A 255 -10.37 5.81 -30.70
CA ASP A 255 -10.20 5.99 -32.14
C ASP A 255 -11.26 5.22 -32.96
N HIS A 256 -11.86 4.16 -32.38
CA HIS A 256 -12.78 3.27 -33.11
C HIS A 256 -14.16 3.12 -32.46
N ILE A 257 -14.25 2.72 -31.19
CA ILE A 257 -15.52 2.33 -30.55
C ILE A 257 -16.35 3.56 -30.16
N GLY A 258 -15.77 4.47 -29.39
CA GLY A 258 -16.43 5.71 -28.94
C GLY A 258 -16.95 6.58 -30.09
N PRO A 259 -16.13 6.88 -31.12
CA PRO A 259 -16.57 7.61 -32.30
C PRO A 259 -17.68 6.87 -33.08
N ALA A 260 -17.61 5.54 -33.20
CA ALA A 260 -18.64 4.77 -33.91
C ALA A 260 -20.00 4.81 -33.19
N ILE A 261 -20.03 4.64 -31.87
CA ILE A 261 -21.24 4.72 -31.04
C ILE A 261 -21.89 6.11 -31.16
N ARG A 262 -21.10 7.19 -30.98
CA ARG A 262 -21.60 8.56 -31.13
C ARG A 262 -22.12 8.83 -32.57
N LYS A 263 -21.39 8.39 -33.61
CA LYS A 263 -21.79 8.56 -35.02
C LYS A 263 -23.08 7.81 -35.36
N ALA A 264 -23.34 6.67 -34.71
CA ALA A 264 -24.57 5.92 -34.84
C ALA A 264 -25.75 6.50 -34.04
N GLY A 265 -25.55 7.59 -33.29
CA GLY A 265 -26.60 8.30 -32.55
C GLY A 265 -26.92 7.70 -31.18
N PHE A 266 -26.07 6.83 -30.63
CA PHE A 266 -26.26 6.26 -29.30
C PHE A 266 -25.57 7.09 -28.22
N ASN A 267 -26.22 7.18 -27.05
CA ASN A 267 -25.68 7.79 -25.83
C ASN A 267 -25.02 6.77 -24.89
N THR A 268 -24.82 5.54 -25.36
CA THR A 268 -24.23 4.43 -24.60
C THR A 268 -22.82 4.78 -24.13
N GLN A 269 -22.55 4.64 -22.84
CA GLN A 269 -21.26 4.94 -22.24
C GLN A 269 -20.28 3.79 -22.44
N VAL A 270 -18.98 4.07 -22.46
CA VAL A 270 -17.94 3.03 -22.33
C VAL A 270 -17.40 3.06 -20.91
N TRP A 271 -17.45 1.93 -20.23
CA TRP A 271 -16.83 1.75 -18.91
C TRP A 271 -15.49 1.03 -19.10
N ALA A 272 -14.45 1.50 -18.42
CA ALA A 272 -13.12 0.92 -18.54
C ALA A 272 -12.89 -0.25 -17.57
N TYR A 273 -11.93 -1.09 -17.96
CA TYR A 273 -11.31 -2.17 -17.19
C TYR A 273 -12.14 -3.45 -17.00
N ASP A 274 -13.14 -3.50 -16.12
CA ASP A 274 -13.98 -4.69 -15.88
C ASP A 274 -13.16 -5.91 -15.40
N HIS A 275 -12.31 -5.70 -14.38
CA HIS A 275 -11.43 -6.73 -13.80
C HIS A 275 -10.99 -6.37 -12.35
N ASN A 276 -10.12 -7.18 -11.73
CA ASN A 276 -9.86 -7.19 -10.28
C ASN A 276 -9.13 -5.94 -9.74
N THR A 277 -9.18 -5.68 -8.42
CA THR A 277 -8.61 -4.42 -7.88
C THR A 277 -7.08 -4.34 -7.82
N ASP A 278 -6.36 -5.40 -8.23
CA ASP A 278 -4.91 -5.52 -8.15
C ASP A 278 -4.14 -4.72 -9.21
N ARG A 279 -4.79 -4.33 -10.33
CA ARG A 279 -4.18 -3.54 -11.41
C ARG A 279 -4.89 -2.20 -11.67
N PRO A 280 -4.91 -1.28 -10.69
CA PRO A 280 -5.54 0.05 -10.85
C PRO A 280 -4.80 0.96 -11.84
N ASP A 281 -3.60 0.59 -12.27
CA ASP A 281 -2.87 1.21 -13.37
C ASP A 281 -3.58 1.03 -14.71
N TYR A 282 -4.26 -0.10 -14.94
CA TYR A 282 -4.96 -0.35 -16.20
C TYR A 282 -6.07 0.66 -16.50
N PRO A 283 -7.09 0.87 -15.62
CA PRO A 283 -8.11 1.89 -15.86
C PRO A 283 -7.54 3.31 -15.87
N GLN A 284 -6.43 3.56 -15.17
CA GLN A 284 -5.75 4.85 -15.23
C GLN A 284 -5.20 5.13 -16.63
N THR A 285 -4.45 4.21 -17.23
CA THR A 285 -3.94 4.34 -18.62
C THR A 285 -5.07 4.50 -19.63
N VAL A 286 -6.18 3.75 -19.48
CA VAL A 286 -7.36 3.90 -20.36
C VAL A 286 -7.98 5.30 -20.22
N LEU A 287 -8.13 5.83 -19.00
CA LEU A 287 -8.59 7.20 -18.77
C LEU A 287 -7.64 8.25 -19.36
N ASP A 288 -6.33 8.06 -19.23
CA ASP A 288 -5.33 9.02 -19.71
C ASP A 288 -5.29 9.11 -21.25
N ILE A 289 -5.73 8.05 -21.94
CA ILE A 289 -5.87 8.01 -23.42
C ILE A 289 -7.27 8.45 -23.89
N ALA A 290 -8.33 7.98 -23.23
CA ALA A 290 -9.70 7.97 -23.77
C ALA A 290 -10.76 8.64 -22.88
N ARG A 291 -10.36 9.52 -21.94
CA ARG A 291 -11.22 10.14 -20.91
C ARG A 291 -12.59 10.64 -21.39
N GLU A 292 -12.67 11.18 -22.60
CA GLU A 292 -13.91 11.74 -23.15
C GLU A 292 -15.02 10.70 -23.44
N PHE A 293 -14.66 9.41 -23.55
CA PHE A 293 -15.60 8.30 -23.76
C PHE A 293 -15.83 7.47 -22.50
N VAL A 294 -15.01 7.68 -21.46
CA VAL A 294 -14.92 6.82 -20.27
C VAL A 294 -15.33 7.59 -19.00
N PRO A 295 -16.64 7.72 -18.71
CA PRO A 295 -17.13 8.36 -17.48
C PRO A 295 -17.06 7.46 -16.25
N SER A 296 -16.80 6.15 -16.42
CA SER A 296 -16.83 5.18 -15.32
C SER A 296 -15.81 4.04 -15.49
N VAL A 297 -15.46 3.41 -14.37
CA VAL A 297 -14.57 2.23 -14.28
C VAL A 297 -15.31 1.08 -13.58
N ALA A 298 -15.05 -0.13 -14.06
CA ALA A 298 -15.64 -1.38 -13.60
C ALA A 298 -14.60 -2.28 -12.90
N TRP A 299 -14.99 -2.94 -11.80
CA TRP A 299 -14.11 -3.71 -10.91
C TRP A 299 -14.71 -5.07 -10.52
N HIS A 300 -13.87 -6.11 -10.47
CA HIS A 300 -14.18 -7.48 -10.02
C HIS A 300 -13.51 -7.78 -8.66
N CYS A 301 -13.73 -8.96 -8.08
CA CYS A 301 -13.30 -9.32 -6.72
C CYS A 301 -12.52 -10.65 -6.59
N TYR A 302 -11.76 -11.03 -7.61
CA TYR A 302 -11.10 -12.34 -7.71
C TYR A 302 -9.59 -12.31 -7.45
N ALA A 303 -9.00 -11.16 -7.11
CA ALA A 303 -7.57 -11.09 -6.82
C ALA A 303 -7.24 -11.76 -5.46
N PRO A 304 -6.12 -12.51 -5.36
CA PRO A 304 -5.62 -12.96 -4.06
C PRO A 304 -5.29 -11.75 -3.16
N GLY A 305 -5.92 -11.67 -1.99
CA GLY A 305 -5.78 -10.50 -1.10
C GLY A 305 -6.61 -9.29 -1.52
N GLU A 306 -7.69 -9.51 -2.29
CA GLU A 306 -8.68 -8.52 -2.74
C GLU A 306 -8.91 -7.36 -1.75
N ASN A 307 -8.71 -6.12 -2.21
CA ASN A 307 -8.74 -4.96 -1.35
C ASN A 307 -9.46 -3.76 -2.00
N TRP A 308 -10.70 -3.56 -1.58
CA TRP A 308 -11.55 -2.47 -2.04
C TRP A 308 -10.98 -1.06 -1.80
N SER A 309 -9.97 -0.87 -0.95
CA SER A 309 -9.32 0.43 -0.77
C SER A 309 -8.65 0.95 -2.05
N ALA A 310 -8.36 0.08 -3.03
CA ALA A 310 -7.91 0.46 -4.37
C ALA A 310 -8.86 1.49 -5.02
N LEU A 311 -10.18 1.31 -4.89
CA LEU A 311 -11.19 2.25 -5.41
C LEU A 311 -11.14 3.61 -4.68
N THR A 312 -10.82 3.62 -3.38
CA THR A 312 -10.61 4.86 -2.63
C THR A 312 -9.36 5.59 -3.11
N THR A 313 -8.25 4.89 -3.35
CA THR A 313 -7.03 5.48 -3.93
C THR A 313 -7.27 5.99 -5.35
N PHE A 314 -7.99 5.23 -6.18
CA PHE A 314 -8.34 5.63 -7.54
C PHE A 314 -9.26 6.85 -7.57
N HIS A 315 -10.26 6.93 -6.67
CA HIS A 315 -11.15 8.08 -6.53
C HIS A 315 -10.39 9.36 -6.17
N LYS A 316 -9.39 9.29 -5.26
CA LYS A 316 -8.56 10.46 -4.91
C LYS A 316 -7.85 11.07 -6.12
N ARG A 317 -7.44 10.25 -7.10
CA ARG A 317 -6.82 10.71 -8.36
C ARG A 317 -7.87 11.08 -9.43
N ASN A 318 -9.04 10.45 -9.43
CA ASN A 318 -10.08 10.63 -10.45
C ASN A 318 -11.47 10.90 -9.83
N PRO A 319 -11.67 12.01 -9.09
CA PRO A 319 -12.88 12.21 -8.29
C PRO A 319 -14.17 12.35 -9.12
N SER A 320 -14.06 12.71 -10.40
CA SER A 320 -15.19 12.82 -11.34
C SER A 320 -15.59 11.51 -12.02
N VAL A 321 -14.81 10.43 -11.85
CA VAL A 321 -15.05 9.14 -12.50
C VAL A 321 -15.84 8.23 -11.57
N LYS A 322 -16.98 7.72 -12.03
CA LYS A 322 -17.77 6.76 -11.24
C LYS A 322 -17.09 5.39 -11.24
N GLN A 323 -17.29 4.65 -10.16
CA GLN A 323 -16.74 3.30 -10.01
C GLN A 323 -17.88 2.32 -9.73
N PHE A 324 -17.79 1.12 -10.26
CA PHE A 324 -18.78 0.06 -10.07
C PHE A 324 -18.08 -1.25 -9.78
N GLN A 325 -18.58 -2.01 -8.80
CA GLN A 325 -18.27 -3.43 -8.75
C GLN A 325 -19.24 -4.12 -9.73
N THR A 326 -18.71 -4.79 -10.75
CA THR A 326 -19.48 -5.27 -11.91
C THR A 326 -19.64 -6.77 -11.98
N GLU A 327 -18.73 -7.52 -11.36
CA GLU A 327 -18.84 -8.97 -11.26
C GLU A 327 -18.24 -9.52 -9.95
N CYS A 328 -18.98 -10.44 -9.33
CA CYS A 328 -18.54 -11.27 -8.21
C CYS A 328 -19.37 -12.55 -8.15
N TRP A 329 -18.74 -13.72 -8.23
CA TRP A 329 -19.47 -15.00 -8.16
C TRP A 329 -20.01 -15.34 -6.77
N THR A 330 -21.08 -16.13 -6.77
CA THR A 330 -21.74 -16.73 -5.60
C THR A 330 -21.87 -18.23 -5.83
N SER A 331 -21.85 -19.03 -4.75
CA SER A 331 -22.03 -20.48 -4.83
C SER A 331 -22.65 -21.08 -3.57
N ALA A 332 -23.69 -21.90 -3.78
CA ALA A 332 -24.31 -22.74 -2.76
C ALA A 332 -23.33 -23.62 -1.96
N LYS A 333 -22.18 -23.96 -2.56
CA LYS A 333 -21.25 -24.98 -2.07
C LYS A 333 -19.94 -24.40 -1.55
N GLN A 334 -19.56 -23.20 -1.99
CA GLN A 334 -18.19 -22.69 -1.86
C GLN A 334 -18.10 -21.27 -1.28
N THR A 335 -19.13 -20.42 -1.42
CA THR A 335 -19.08 -19.05 -0.88
C THR A 335 -19.74 -18.95 0.49
N LYS A 336 -19.35 -17.96 1.29
CA LYS A 336 -19.98 -17.67 2.58
C LYS A 336 -21.43 -17.18 2.37
N TRP A 337 -22.27 -17.33 3.39
CA TRP A 337 -23.68 -16.90 3.39
C TRP A 337 -23.87 -15.38 3.12
N ASN A 338 -22.86 -14.58 3.45
CA ASN A 338 -22.81 -13.13 3.29
C ASN A 338 -21.99 -12.68 2.07
N GLN A 339 -21.61 -13.58 1.15
CA GLN A 339 -20.80 -13.23 -0.04
C GLN A 339 -21.38 -12.03 -0.81
N ALA A 340 -22.70 -12.05 -1.05
CA ALA A 340 -23.41 -10.97 -1.74
C ALA A 340 -23.57 -9.68 -0.95
N SER A 341 -23.34 -9.69 0.37
CA SER A 341 -23.10 -8.44 1.10
C SER A 341 -21.67 -7.99 0.96
N TRP A 342 -20.69 -8.88 1.17
CA TRP A 342 -19.28 -8.50 1.20
C TRP A 342 -18.86 -7.74 -0.07
N PHE A 343 -19.29 -8.20 -1.25
CA PHE A 343 -19.05 -7.50 -2.52
C PHE A 343 -19.97 -6.30 -2.80
N THR A 344 -20.93 -5.99 -1.93
CA THR A 344 -21.74 -4.76 -1.98
C THR A 344 -21.25 -3.75 -0.93
N MET A 345 -21.13 -4.15 0.34
CA MET A 345 -20.64 -3.36 1.46
C MET A 345 -19.26 -2.76 1.19
N GLY A 346 -18.27 -3.60 0.83
CA GLY A 346 -16.88 -3.19 0.62
C GLY A 346 -16.71 -2.11 -0.46
N PRO A 347 -17.24 -2.31 -1.68
CA PRO A 347 -17.22 -1.29 -2.73
C PRO A 347 -17.97 -0.01 -2.34
N LEU A 348 -19.14 -0.11 -1.69
CA LEU A 348 -19.88 1.08 -1.24
C LEU A 348 -19.11 1.89 -0.19
N GLN A 349 -18.42 1.23 0.74
CA GLN A 349 -17.50 1.90 1.66
C GLN A 349 -16.31 2.54 0.94
N ASN A 350 -15.99 2.11 -0.29
CA ASN A 350 -14.85 2.56 -1.10
C ASN A 350 -15.26 3.24 -2.43
N TRP A 351 -16.27 4.12 -2.40
CA TRP A 351 -16.64 5.00 -3.52
C TRP A 351 -17.31 4.34 -4.74
N ALA A 352 -17.65 3.05 -4.70
CA ALA A 352 -18.46 2.44 -5.75
C ALA A 352 -19.90 2.96 -5.73
N SER A 353 -20.42 3.33 -6.90
CA SER A 353 -21.77 3.85 -7.12
C SER A 353 -22.81 2.74 -7.33
N GLY A 354 -22.41 1.47 -7.25
CA GLY A 354 -23.26 0.30 -7.44
C GLY A 354 -22.47 -1.00 -7.40
N SER A 355 -23.19 -2.11 -7.28
CA SER A 355 -22.65 -3.47 -7.15
C SER A 355 -23.54 -4.48 -7.89
N MET A 356 -22.92 -5.48 -8.52
CA MET A 356 -23.57 -6.54 -9.29
C MET A 356 -22.99 -7.92 -8.96
N ALA A 357 -23.86 -8.86 -8.61
CA ALA A 357 -23.52 -10.29 -8.58
C ALA A 357 -23.20 -10.80 -9.99
N TRP A 358 -22.40 -11.87 -10.11
CA TRP A 358 -22.07 -12.46 -11.42
C TRP A 358 -23.34 -12.90 -12.15
N THR A 359 -23.96 -14.03 -11.80
CA THR A 359 -25.19 -14.48 -12.46
C THR A 359 -26.43 -14.22 -11.59
N LEU A 360 -27.52 -13.71 -12.18
CA LEU A 360 -28.79 -13.54 -11.48
C LEU A 360 -29.41 -14.90 -11.14
N GLY A 361 -29.26 -15.90 -12.00
CA GLY A 361 -29.83 -17.22 -11.75
C GLY A 361 -29.15 -18.35 -12.50
N THR A 362 -29.31 -19.55 -11.95
CA THR A 362 -28.93 -20.82 -12.57
C THR A 362 -30.06 -21.83 -12.37
N ASP A 363 -29.92 -23.01 -12.94
CA ASP A 363 -30.76 -24.15 -12.56
C ASP A 363 -30.20 -24.91 -11.34
N ASN A 364 -30.94 -25.94 -10.90
CA ASN A 364 -30.57 -26.85 -9.81
C ASN A 364 -29.40 -27.82 -10.13
N GLN A 365 -28.71 -27.63 -11.26
CA GLN A 365 -27.47 -28.29 -11.65
C GLN A 365 -26.30 -27.28 -11.79
N ASP A 366 -26.47 -26.06 -11.25
CA ASP A 366 -25.51 -24.96 -11.27
C ASP A 366 -25.13 -24.49 -12.70
N GLY A 367 -26.04 -24.64 -13.66
CA GLY A 367 -25.77 -24.31 -15.07
C GLY A 367 -26.97 -23.73 -15.85
N PRO A 368 -26.95 -23.85 -17.19
CA PRO A 368 -25.87 -24.40 -18.03
C PRO A 368 -24.55 -23.59 -17.99
N TYR A 369 -23.44 -24.25 -18.29
CA TYR A 369 -22.11 -23.66 -18.46
C TYR A 369 -21.36 -24.43 -19.57
N LEU A 370 -20.32 -23.84 -20.14
CA LEU A 370 -19.55 -24.46 -21.22
C LEU A 370 -18.78 -25.70 -20.71
N PRO A 371 -18.72 -26.80 -21.49
CA PRO A 371 -18.17 -28.09 -21.04
C PRO A 371 -16.63 -28.14 -21.03
N TYR A 372 -15.98 -26.98 -20.90
CA TYR A 372 -14.54 -26.80 -21.04
C TYR A 372 -13.89 -26.53 -19.68
N GLN A 373 -12.63 -26.95 -19.53
CA GLN A 373 -11.85 -26.68 -18.33
C GLN A 373 -11.65 -25.17 -18.17
N GLY A 374 -12.11 -24.61 -17.05
CA GLY A 374 -12.05 -23.18 -16.75
C GLY A 374 -13.42 -22.56 -16.46
N SER A 375 -14.49 -23.07 -17.08
CA SER A 375 -15.86 -22.54 -16.89
C SER A 375 -16.43 -22.83 -15.49
N CYS A 376 -17.23 -21.92 -14.93
CA CYS A 376 -17.67 -22.00 -13.53
C CYS A 376 -18.81 -23.02 -13.29
N GLY A 377 -18.48 -24.30 -13.23
CA GLY A 377 -19.43 -25.41 -12.95
C GLY A 377 -19.95 -25.51 -11.50
N THR A 378 -19.71 -24.49 -10.66
CA THR A 378 -20.20 -24.39 -9.27
C THR A 378 -20.82 -23.02 -8.95
N CYS A 379 -20.89 -22.12 -9.93
CA CYS A 379 -21.53 -20.81 -9.76
C CYS A 379 -23.04 -20.98 -9.62
N THR A 380 -23.63 -20.31 -8.63
CA THR A 380 -25.08 -20.28 -8.44
C THR A 380 -25.53 -18.84 -8.31
N GLY A 381 -26.63 -18.47 -8.95
CA GLY A 381 -27.08 -17.08 -8.92
C GLY A 381 -27.79 -16.65 -7.63
N LEU A 382 -28.50 -15.53 -7.73
CA LEU A 382 -29.39 -15.02 -6.69
C LEU A 382 -30.68 -15.86 -6.59
N PHE A 383 -31.10 -16.49 -7.70
CA PHE A 383 -32.16 -17.51 -7.70
C PHE A 383 -31.68 -18.83 -8.33
N THR A 384 -32.38 -19.91 -8.01
CA THR A 384 -32.18 -21.24 -8.62
C THR A 384 -33.51 -21.76 -9.15
N VAL A 385 -33.53 -22.27 -10.39
CA VAL A 385 -34.72 -22.91 -10.98
C VAL A 385 -34.61 -24.43 -10.91
N ASP A 386 -35.63 -25.08 -10.37
CA ASP A 386 -35.73 -26.54 -10.39
C ASP A 386 -36.24 -27.02 -11.76
N ARG A 387 -35.42 -27.83 -12.45
CA ARG A 387 -35.73 -28.36 -13.79
C ARG A 387 -36.96 -29.27 -13.83
N ASN A 388 -37.31 -29.92 -12.72
CA ASN A 388 -38.38 -30.91 -12.63
C ASN A 388 -39.71 -30.26 -12.23
N SER A 389 -39.74 -29.48 -11.15
CA SER A 389 -40.95 -28.82 -10.67
C SER A 389 -41.28 -27.53 -11.42
N LYS A 390 -40.32 -26.97 -12.19
CA LYS A 390 -40.46 -25.70 -12.91
C LYS A 390 -40.82 -24.51 -12.01
N THR A 391 -40.32 -24.57 -10.77
CA THR A 391 -40.41 -23.51 -9.75
C THR A 391 -39.02 -22.93 -9.48
N TYR A 392 -38.96 -21.74 -8.89
CA TYR A 392 -37.70 -21.12 -8.47
C TYR A 392 -37.62 -21.03 -6.94
N THR A 393 -36.38 -20.97 -6.44
CA THR A 393 -36.05 -20.64 -5.05
C THR A 393 -35.13 -19.43 -5.04
N LEU A 394 -35.47 -18.41 -4.25
CA LEU A 394 -34.60 -17.27 -3.97
C LEU A 394 -33.57 -17.68 -2.91
N ARG A 395 -32.29 -17.46 -3.20
CA ARG A 395 -31.17 -17.87 -2.34
C ARG A 395 -30.86 -16.82 -1.28
N THR A 396 -30.07 -17.18 -0.27
CA THR A 396 -29.58 -16.24 0.76
C THR A 396 -28.95 -15.01 0.12
N ASP A 397 -28.15 -15.21 -0.93
CA ASP A 397 -27.47 -14.15 -1.70
C ASP A 397 -28.44 -13.06 -2.20
N TYR A 398 -29.61 -13.44 -2.73
CA TYR A 398 -30.67 -12.51 -3.15
C TYR A 398 -31.15 -11.62 -2.01
N TYR A 399 -31.33 -12.19 -0.81
CA TYR A 399 -31.77 -11.41 0.34
C TYR A 399 -30.66 -10.48 0.86
N MET A 400 -29.39 -10.85 0.74
CA MET A 400 -28.27 -10.01 1.20
C MET A 400 -28.07 -8.78 0.31
N ILE A 401 -27.93 -8.93 -1.01
CA ILE A 401 -27.91 -7.78 -1.93
C ILE A 401 -29.27 -7.04 -1.95
N GLY A 402 -30.35 -7.76 -1.63
CA GLY A 402 -31.68 -7.26 -1.35
C GLY A 402 -31.74 -6.15 -0.30
N GLN A 403 -30.93 -6.23 0.76
CA GLN A 403 -30.92 -5.23 1.84
C GLN A 403 -30.39 -3.86 1.39
N TYR A 404 -29.63 -3.82 0.30
CA TYR A 404 -29.17 -2.58 -0.34
C TYR A 404 -30.17 -2.14 -1.41
N SER A 405 -30.39 -3.00 -2.41
CA SER A 405 -31.24 -2.74 -3.58
C SER A 405 -32.67 -2.29 -3.25
N ARG A 406 -33.30 -2.89 -2.23
CA ARG A 406 -34.68 -2.58 -1.84
C ARG A 406 -34.82 -1.27 -1.05
N TYR A 407 -33.79 -0.86 -0.30
CA TYR A 407 -33.90 0.19 0.72
C TYR A 407 -33.01 1.41 0.46
N ILE A 408 -32.01 1.30 -0.42
CA ILE A 408 -31.17 2.41 -0.89
C ILE A 408 -31.64 2.78 -2.31
N PRO A 409 -32.50 3.79 -2.47
CA PRO A 409 -32.98 4.22 -3.78
C PRO A 409 -31.85 4.77 -4.65
N ARG A 410 -32.06 4.74 -5.97
CA ARG A 410 -31.22 5.46 -6.93
C ARG A 410 -31.14 6.95 -6.56
N ASN A 411 -29.96 7.52 -6.76
CA ASN A 411 -29.57 8.87 -6.36
C ASN A 411 -29.45 9.12 -4.85
N ALA A 412 -29.55 8.09 -3.99
CA ALA A 412 -29.11 8.21 -2.60
C ALA A 412 -27.61 8.52 -2.53
N VAL A 413 -27.21 9.41 -1.61
CA VAL A 413 -25.80 9.77 -1.37
C VAL A 413 -25.29 8.91 -0.22
N VAL A 414 -24.16 8.23 -0.42
CA VAL A 414 -23.46 7.51 0.66
C VAL A 414 -22.79 8.49 1.60
N HIS A 415 -22.83 8.24 2.90
CA HIS A 415 -22.13 9.05 3.90
C HIS A 415 -21.08 8.25 4.67
N VAL A 416 -20.08 8.93 5.20
CA VAL A 416 -19.08 8.37 6.12
C VAL A 416 -19.78 7.84 7.38
N VAL A 417 -19.47 6.58 7.73
CA VAL A 417 -19.91 5.95 8.99
C VAL A 417 -18.69 5.50 9.77
N THR A 418 -18.59 5.90 11.03
CA THR A 418 -17.54 5.47 11.95
C THR A 418 -18.08 4.45 12.94
N GLY A 419 -17.22 3.53 13.40
CA GLY A 419 -17.64 2.35 14.16
C GLY A 419 -18.04 1.16 13.28
N SER A 420 -18.07 1.30 11.95
CA SER A 420 -18.27 0.21 10.99
C SER A 420 -16.96 -0.55 10.78
N TYR A 421 -16.84 -1.79 11.28
CA TYR A 421 -15.65 -2.63 11.05
C TYR A 421 -15.87 -4.12 11.34
N SER A 422 -15.03 -4.94 10.70
CA SER A 422 -14.74 -6.33 11.09
C SER A 422 -13.36 -6.45 11.74
N TRP A 423 -13.21 -7.45 12.62
CA TRP A 423 -11.94 -7.92 13.15
C TRP A 423 -11.24 -8.87 12.17
N PRO A 424 -9.95 -9.21 12.37
CA PRO A 424 -9.20 -10.12 11.50
C PRO A 424 -9.77 -11.55 11.40
N ASP A 425 -10.69 -11.95 12.28
CA ASP A 425 -11.39 -13.23 12.24
C ASP A 425 -12.72 -13.19 11.46
N ASP A 426 -12.97 -12.10 10.71
CA ASP A 426 -14.18 -11.84 9.93
C ASP A 426 -15.47 -11.66 10.77
N THR A 427 -15.36 -11.51 12.10
CA THR A 427 -16.47 -11.12 12.97
C THR A 427 -16.53 -9.61 13.20
N GLY A 428 -17.68 -9.06 13.60
CA GLY A 428 -17.85 -7.61 13.82
C GLY A 428 -19.20 -7.09 13.35
N VAL A 429 -19.29 -5.77 13.16
CA VAL A 429 -20.47 -5.09 12.62
C VAL A 429 -20.03 -4.07 11.57
N GLU A 430 -20.44 -4.30 10.33
CA GLU A 430 -20.16 -3.42 9.20
C GLU A 430 -21.44 -2.71 8.75
N SER A 431 -21.32 -1.52 8.17
CA SER A 431 -22.48 -0.76 7.71
C SER A 431 -22.17 0.20 6.56
N VAL A 432 -23.24 0.60 5.88
CA VAL A 432 -23.27 1.72 4.92
C VAL A 432 -24.51 2.56 5.23
N ALA A 433 -24.33 3.87 5.38
CA ALA A 433 -25.41 4.82 5.58
C ALA A 433 -25.57 5.73 4.36
N THR A 434 -26.80 6.16 4.12
CA THR A 434 -27.16 6.99 2.97
C THR A 434 -28.19 8.07 3.35
N VAL A 435 -28.13 9.21 2.66
CA VAL A 435 -29.22 10.19 2.61
C VAL A 435 -29.91 10.06 1.26
N ASN A 436 -31.20 9.77 1.29
CA ASN A 436 -32.02 9.50 0.12
C ASN A 436 -32.53 10.81 -0.52
N PRO A 437 -32.96 10.80 -1.81
CA PRO A 437 -33.44 12.00 -2.49
C PRO A 437 -34.67 12.68 -1.84
N ASP A 438 -35.47 11.93 -1.07
CA ASP A 438 -36.62 12.43 -0.31
C ASP A 438 -36.23 13.02 1.07
N GLY A 439 -34.96 12.95 1.45
CA GLY A 439 -34.40 13.38 2.72
C GLY A 439 -34.45 12.34 3.84
N THR A 440 -34.93 11.12 3.56
CA THR A 440 -34.87 9.99 4.51
C THR A 440 -33.45 9.45 4.62
N ARG A 441 -33.17 8.70 5.70
CA ARG A 441 -31.88 8.03 5.91
C ARG A 441 -32.07 6.53 5.84
N THR A 442 -31.28 5.85 5.01
CA THR A 442 -31.18 4.39 5.04
C THR A 442 -29.82 3.98 5.59
N VAL A 443 -29.80 3.08 6.57
CA VAL A 443 -28.55 2.45 7.07
C VAL A 443 -28.68 0.95 6.97
N VAL A 444 -27.82 0.34 6.15
CA VAL A 444 -27.69 -1.12 6.05
C VAL A 444 -26.58 -1.56 7.00
N ILE A 445 -26.87 -2.58 7.81
CA ILE A 445 -25.99 -3.08 8.86
C ILE A 445 -25.88 -4.61 8.74
N GLU A 446 -24.64 -5.09 8.72
CA GLU A 446 -24.26 -6.49 8.74
C GLU A 446 -23.76 -6.86 10.14
N ASN A 447 -24.46 -7.74 10.86
CA ASN A 447 -23.97 -8.30 12.11
C ASN A 447 -23.37 -9.69 11.88
N LYS A 448 -22.05 -9.80 12.06
CA LYS A 448 -21.26 -11.03 11.84
C LYS A 448 -20.96 -11.77 13.15
N LEU A 449 -21.43 -11.23 14.28
CA LEU A 449 -21.35 -11.86 15.59
C LEU A 449 -22.35 -13.02 15.73
N LYS A 450 -22.06 -13.92 16.68
CA LYS A 450 -22.92 -15.06 17.05
C LYS A 450 -23.90 -14.73 18.19
N ASN A 451 -24.01 -13.46 18.59
CA ASN A 451 -24.89 -12.98 19.65
C ASN A 451 -25.68 -11.74 19.21
N ASP A 452 -26.83 -11.50 19.86
CA ASP A 452 -27.60 -10.26 19.78
C ASP A 452 -26.73 -9.04 20.09
N VAL A 453 -26.98 -7.94 19.38
CA VAL A 453 -26.27 -6.66 19.54
C VAL A 453 -27.28 -5.52 19.58
N HIS A 454 -27.19 -4.68 20.61
CA HIS A 454 -27.88 -3.40 20.66
C HIS A 454 -27.04 -2.36 19.93
N ILE A 455 -27.51 -1.92 18.77
CA ILE A 455 -26.81 -0.93 17.94
C ILE A 455 -27.32 0.46 18.29
N THR A 456 -26.42 1.35 18.69
CA THR A 456 -26.68 2.77 18.86
C THR A 456 -26.17 3.51 17.63
N LEU A 457 -27.07 4.10 16.84
CA LEU A 457 -26.73 4.95 15.71
C LEU A 457 -26.85 6.42 16.11
N HIS A 458 -25.74 7.14 16.02
CA HIS A 458 -25.67 8.60 16.15
C HIS A 458 -25.71 9.24 14.76
N THR A 459 -26.44 10.34 14.60
CA THR A 459 -26.34 11.22 13.44
C THR A 459 -25.72 12.56 13.84
N ALA A 460 -25.05 13.24 12.91
CA ALA A 460 -24.44 14.54 13.19
C ALA A 460 -25.46 15.60 13.64
N LYS A 461 -26.73 15.44 13.25
CA LYS A 461 -27.88 16.23 13.76
C LYS A 461 -28.40 15.77 15.14
N SER A 462 -27.50 15.27 15.99
CA SER A 462 -27.69 14.96 17.42
C SER A 462 -28.75 13.91 17.78
N LYS A 463 -29.29 13.15 16.83
CA LYS A 463 -30.27 12.08 17.13
C LYS A 463 -29.55 10.76 17.46
N ILE A 464 -30.08 10.07 18.46
CA ILE A 464 -29.64 8.74 18.91
C ILE A 464 -30.76 7.75 18.60
N PHE A 465 -30.45 6.70 17.86
CA PHE A 465 -31.35 5.59 17.54
C PHE A 465 -30.82 4.30 18.15
N VAL A 466 -31.60 3.65 19.02
CA VAL A 466 -31.25 2.32 19.56
C VAL A 466 -32.05 1.25 18.83
N LEU A 467 -31.34 0.33 18.19
CA LEU A 467 -31.90 -0.85 17.53
C LEU A 467 -31.50 -2.11 18.32
N ARG A 468 -32.46 -2.98 18.64
CA ARG A 468 -32.17 -4.30 19.21
C ARG A 468 -32.09 -5.34 18.11
N HIS A 469 -30.90 -5.90 17.89
CA HIS A 469 -30.72 -7.00 16.94
C HIS A 469 -31.02 -8.33 17.61
N HIS A 470 -32.10 -9.00 17.17
CA HIS A 470 -32.47 -10.34 17.63
C HIS A 470 -31.97 -11.43 16.66
N LEU A 471 -30.97 -12.20 17.09
CA LEU A 471 -30.62 -13.45 16.43
C LEU A 471 -31.64 -14.52 16.82
N PHE A 472 -32.24 -15.15 15.82
CA PHE A 472 -32.76 -16.51 15.98
C PHE A 472 -31.64 -17.50 15.64
N ASP A 473 -30.66 -17.61 16.55
CA ASP A 473 -29.52 -18.55 16.52
C ASP A 473 -28.51 -18.43 15.34
N SER A 474 -28.59 -17.41 14.48
CA SER A 474 -27.63 -17.24 13.38
C SER A 474 -27.41 -15.78 12.94
N PRO A 475 -26.20 -15.40 12.46
CA PRO A 475 -25.87 -14.05 12.00
C PRO A 475 -26.88 -13.45 11.02
N SER A 476 -27.11 -12.14 11.07
CA SER A 476 -28.16 -11.52 10.24
C SER A 476 -27.92 -10.05 9.88
N PHE A 477 -28.65 -9.59 8.87
CA PHE A 477 -28.63 -8.26 8.28
C PHE A 477 -29.82 -7.43 8.66
N PHE A 478 -29.67 -6.12 8.54
CA PHE A 478 -30.75 -5.18 8.72
C PHE A 478 -30.65 -3.94 7.82
N ALA A 479 -31.78 -3.42 7.36
CA ALA A 479 -31.89 -2.06 6.82
C ALA A 479 -32.81 -1.20 7.71
N VAL A 480 -32.25 -0.12 8.27
CA VAL A 480 -33.00 0.97 8.90
C VAL A 480 -33.53 1.89 7.78
N SER A 481 -34.78 2.36 7.87
CA SER A 481 -35.19 3.59 7.19
C SER A 481 -35.79 4.56 8.20
N ALA A 482 -35.28 5.79 8.28
CA ALA A 482 -35.74 6.82 9.22
C ALA A 482 -36.08 8.14 8.51
N ILE A 483 -37.26 8.69 8.83
CA ILE A 483 -37.80 9.95 8.30
C ILE A 483 -37.89 10.96 9.44
N GLU A 484 -37.44 12.21 9.24
CA GLU A 484 -38.07 13.36 9.93
C GLU A 484 -37.65 14.72 9.35
N SER A 485 -38.57 15.68 9.44
CA SER A 485 -38.47 17.06 8.92
C SER A 485 -37.95 18.08 9.94
N LEU A 486 -37.50 19.24 9.45
CA LEU A 486 -37.20 20.40 10.29
C LEU A 486 -37.74 21.68 9.62
N SER A 487 -38.65 22.37 10.31
CA SER A 487 -39.12 23.71 9.98
C SER A 487 -38.24 24.75 10.68
N LEU A 488 -37.63 25.66 9.92
CA LEU A 488 -36.75 26.70 10.45
C LEU A 488 -37.46 28.06 10.45
N SER A 489 -37.73 28.57 11.66
CA SER A 489 -37.90 30.00 11.91
C SER A 489 -36.59 30.54 12.52
N LEU A 490 -35.85 31.33 11.74
CA LEU A 490 -34.63 32.03 12.18
C LEU A 490 -34.97 33.09 13.25
N PRO A 491 -33.99 33.43 14.14
CA PRO A 491 -33.03 34.48 13.77
C PRO A 491 -31.55 34.18 14.07
N ILE A 492 -30.74 34.76 13.19
CA ILE A 492 -29.29 35.03 13.15
C ILE A 492 -28.62 35.29 14.52
N ILE A 493 -27.39 34.78 14.71
CA ILE A 493 -26.16 35.48 15.19
C ILE A 493 -24.92 34.60 14.91
N ASP A 494 -23.77 35.23 14.64
CA ASP A 494 -22.55 34.63 14.04
C ASP A 494 -21.52 34.01 15.01
N ASN A 495 -20.58 33.25 14.41
CA ASN A 495 -19.19 32.94 14.83
C ASN A 495 -18.93 32.00 16.02
N TYR A 496 -18.21 30.89 15.78
CA TYR A 496 -16.80 30.67 16.17
C TYR A 496 -16.29 29.22 15.87
N TYR A 497 -14.97 29.12 15.72
CA TYR A 497 -14.12 28.02 15.21
C TYR A 497 -13.95 26.74 16.08
N PHE A 498 -13.32 25.73 15.44
CA PHE A 498 -12.38 24.67 15.94
C PHE A 498 -12.89 23.28 16.45
N THR A 499 -12.45 22.23 15.71
CA THR A 499 -11.73 20.97 16.09
C THR A 499 -11.83 20.38 17.52
N THR A 500 -11.71 19.07 17.82
CA THR A 500 -11.49 17.79 17.08
C THR A 500 -11.79 16.59 18.02
N HIS A 501 -11.79 15.36 17.48
CA HIS A 501 -11.21 14.10 18.03
C HIS A 501 -12.10 12.85 17.91
N GLN A 502 -11.47 11.76 17.45
CA GLN A 502 -12.06 10.42 17.31
C GLN A 502 -10.94 9.37 17.53
N ALA A 503 -11.24 8.25 18.21
CA ALA A 503 -10.29 7.21 18.60
C ALA A 503 -10.82 5.76 18.39
N SER A 504 -9.96 4.74 18.60
CA SER A 504 -10.07 3.34 18.12
C SER A 504 -9.37 2.33 19.07
N TRP A 505 -9.45 0.98 19.01
CA TRP A 505 -10.34 -0.02 18.36
C TRP A 505 -10.17 -1.40 19.05
N GLY A 506 -11.23 -2.24 19.05
CA GLY A 506 -11.17 -3.73 19.09
C GLY A 506 -10.54 -4.52 20.27
N ARG A 507 -10.77 -5.86 20.23
CA ARG A 507 -10.42 -6.95 21.19
C ARG A 507 -11.02 -6.81 22.62
N ARG A 508 -11.49 -7.92 23.21
CA ARG A 508 -11.85 -7.96 24.66
C ARG A 508 -10.58 -7.96 25.51
N ARG A 509 -10.07 -6.76 25.74
CA ARG A 509 -9.05 -6.47 26.76
C ARG A 509 -9.72 -6.57 28.13
N PHE A 510 -9.15 -7.38 29.02
CA PHE A 510 -9.54 -7.37 30.43
C PHE A 510 -8.68 -6.34 31.13
N VAL A 511 -9.30 -5.19 31.44
CA VAL A 511 -8.66 -4.13 32.20
C VAL A 511 -8.48 -4.62 33.65
N LEU A 512 -7.25 -4.90 34.03
CA LEU A 512 -6.88 -5.23 35.40
C LEU A 512 -6.77 -3.93 36.19
N ALA A 513 -7.73 -3.70 37.09
CA ALA A 513 -7.67 -2.56 37.99
C ALA A 513 -6.47 -2.69 38.93
N ILE A 514 -5.86 -1.57 39.29
CA ILE A 514 -4.61 -1.55 40.08
C ILE A 514 -4.80 -2.31 41.40
N ARG A 515 -5.95 -2.12 42.06
CA ARG A 515 -6.37 -2.83 43.27
C ARG A 515 -6.38 -4.37 43.15
N ASP A 516 -6.52 -4.91 41.94
CA ASP A 516 -6.60 -6.35 41.68
C ASP A 516 -5.20 -7.00 41.57
N PHE A 517 -4.14 -6.21 41.41
CA PHE A 517 -2.76 -6.70 41.40
C PHE A 517 -2.39 -7.38 42.72
N LEU A 518 -2.88 -6.86 43.85
CA LEU A 518 -2.59 -7.39 45.18
C LEU A 518 -3.29 -8.75 45.45
N PRO A 519 -4.60 -8.94 45.18
CA PRO A 519 -5.23 -10.25 45.12
C PRO A 519 -4.53 -11.25 44.19
N LEU A 520 -4.09 -10.83 43.00
CA LEU A 520 -3.37 -11.69 42.05
C LEU A 520 -2.01 -12.13 42.60
N ALA A 521 -1.24 -11.21 43.19
CA ALA A 521 0.03 -11.53 43.86
C ALA A 521 -0.16 -12.52 45.03
N ARG A 522 -1.21 -12.33 45.84
CA ARG A 522 -1.58 -13.28 46.91
C ARG A 522 -1.98 -14.66 46.37
N TYR A 523 -2.75 -14.70 45.28
CA TYR A 523 -3.12 -15.95 44.62
C TYR A 523 -1.88 -16.70 44.11
N ILE A 524 -0.95 -16.01 43.46
CA ILE A 524 0.33 -16.57 43.00
C ILE A 524 1.17 -17.08 44.16
N ALA A 525 1.33 -16.28 45.24
CA ALA A 525 2.09 -16.68 46.43
C ALA A 525 1.48 -17.88 47.18
N GLY A 526 0.15 -18.08 47.06
CA GLY A 526 -0.56 -19.22 47.63
C GLY A 526 -0.56 -20.50 46.78
N GLN A 527 -0.06 -20.47 45.55
CA GLN A 527 -0.01 -21.64 44.67
C GLN A 527 1.12 -22.60 45.08
N SER A 528 0.82 -23.89 45.16
CA SER A 528 1.80 -24.94 45.54
C SER A 528 2.88 -25.18 44.49
N ARG A 529 2.68 -24.71 43.25
CA ARG A 529 3.67 -24.74 42.16
C ARG A 529 4.50 -23.45 42.22
N ARG A 530 5.75 -23.53 42.70
CA ARG A 530 6.65 -22.38 42.85
C ARG A 530 6.96 -21.69 41.51
N VAL A 531 6.23 -20.63 41.19
CA VAL A 531 6.62 -19.64 40.18
C VAL A 531 7.88 -18.92 40.68
N ARG A 532 8.81 -18.57 39.77
CA ARG A 532 10.03 -17.83 40.08
C ARG A 532 10.11 -16.59 39.20
N PHE A 533 10.54 -15.47 39.77
CA PHE A 533 10.59 -14.19 39.06
C PHE A 533 12.03 -13.69 38.84
N PRO A 534 12.34 -13.08 37.67
CA PRO A 534 13.65 -12.52 37.38
C PRO A 534 13.88 -11.19 38.12
N ALA A 535 15.14 -10.87 38.42
CA ALA A 535 15.50 -9.65 39.17
C ALA A 535 15.19 -8.33 38.45
N SER A 536 15.07 -8.35 37.11
CA SER A 536 14.63 -7.21 36.31
C SER A 536 13.20 -6.77 36.64
N PHE A 537 12.32 -7.69 37.03
CA PHE A 537 10.94 -7.40 37.44
C PHE A 537 10.89 -6.52 38.70
N ALA A 538 11.68 -6.84 39.72
CA ALA A 538 11.81 -5.99 40.92
C ALA A 538 12.36 -4.60 40.56
N THR A 539 13.42 -4.56 39.74
CA THR A 539 14.05 -3.30 39.29
C THR A 539 13.08 -2.39 38.53
N ALA A 540 12.14 -2.95 37.75
CA ALA A 540 11.12 -2.19 37.06
C ALA A 540 10.10 -1.56 38.03
N ILE A 541 9.62 -2.33 39.02
CA ILE A 541 8.73 -1.84 40.08
C ILE A 541 9.43 -0.75 40.90
N ASP A 542 10.67 -0.98 41.32
CA ASP A 542 11.48 -0.02 42.08
C ASP A 542 11.64 1.33 41.35
N ARG A 543 11.89 1.32 40.04
CA ARG A 543 11.97 2.53 39.23
C ARG A 543 10.63 3.27 39.14
N ALA A 544 9.53 2.54 38.96
CA ALA A 544 8.19 3.13 38.89
C ALA A 544 7.78 3.77 40.23
N VAL A 545 8.02 3.07 41.36
CA VAL A 545 7.78 3.59 42.71
C VAL A 545 8.66 4.81 42.99
N HIS A 546 9.95 4.76 42.67
CA HIS A 546 10.87 5.87 42.89
C HIS A 546 10.50 7.13 42.08
N ALA A 547 10.11 6.97 40.81
CA ALA A 547 9.69 8.08 39.96
C ALA A 547 8.38 8.73 40.44
N ARG A 548 7.34 7.94 40.76
CA ARG A 548 6.04 8.48 41.22
C ARG A 548 6.12 9.08 42.63
N SER A 549 6.90 8.51 43.55
CA SER A 549 7.11 9.08 44.89
C SER A 549 7.95 10.37 44.87
N GLY A 550 8.95 10.46 43.97
CA GLY A 550 9.68 11.71 43.73
C GLY A 550 8.80 12.84 43.19
N PHE A 551 7.81 12.51 42.35
CA PHE A 551 6.83 13.46 41.84
C PHE A 551 5.85 13.95 42.92
N GLN A 552 5.33 13.05 43.77
CA GLN A 552 4.45 13.44 44.88
C GLN A 552 5.15 14.41 45.85
N ALA A 553 6.43 14.15 46.18
CA ALA A 553 7.24 15.05 47.01
C ALA A 553 7.51 16.44 46.37
N LEU A 554 7.33 16.57 45.06
CA LEU A 554 7.38 17.85 44.35
C LEU A 554 6.05 18.60 44.50
N LEU A 555 4.92 17.92 44.28
CA LEU A 555 3.57 18.49 44.41
C LEU A 555 3.26 18.96 45.84
N SER A 556 3.60 18.17 46.87
CA SER A 556 3.34 18.56 48.26
C SER A 556 4.12 19.81 48.71
N LYS A 557 5.14 20.25 47.96
CA LYS A 557 5.86 21.51 48.20
C LYS A 557 5.24 22.74 47.53
N THR A 558 4.43 22.57 46.48
CA THR A 558 3.92 23.70 45.68
C THR A 558 2.63 24.30 46.21
N GLY A 559 1.94 23.64 47.16
CA GLY A 559 0.76 24.20 47.84
C GLY A 559 -0.47 24.39 46.93
N HIS A 560 -0.45 23.86 45.71
CA HIS A 560 -1.68 23.67 44.95
C HIS A 560 -2.58 22.67 45.66
N ILE A 561 -3.89 22.91 45.59
CA ILE A 561 -4.90 22.04 46.18
C ILE A 561 -4.85 20.71 45.43
N THR A 562 -4.16 19.72 45.99
CA THR A 562 -4.40 18.34 45.62
C THR A 562 -5.83 18.02 46.03
N ASP A 563 -6.60 17.43 45.12
CA ASP A 563 -7.82 16.73 45.49
C ASP A 563 -7.40 15.65 46.49
N ASP A 564 -7.88 15.69 47.73
CA ASP A 564 -7.52 14.70 48.77
C ASP A 564 -7.74 13.27 48.28
N ALA A 565 -8.70 13.07 47.36
CA ALA A 565 -8.92 11.80 46.69
C ALA A 565 -7.82 11.47 45.64
N ALA A 566 -7.25 12.43 44.93
CA ALA A 566 -6.16 12.21 43.96
C ALA A 566 -4.83 11.86 44.65
N ASP A 567 -4.48 12.58 45.72
CA ASP A 567 -3.27 12.27 46.51
C ASP A 567 -3.41 10.88 47.18
N SER A 568 -4.58 10.59 47.75
CA SER A 568 -4.89 9.27 48.32
C SER A 568 -4.82 8.14 47.27
N ARG A 569 -5.27 8.38 46.03
CA ARG A 569 -5.17 7.41 44.91
C ARG A 569 -3.71 7.15 44.52
N HIS A 570 -2.88 8.19 44.44
CA HIS A 570 -1.48 8.07 44.05
C HIS A 570 -0.62 7.35 45.08
N SER A 571 -0.77 7.67 46.38
CA SER A 571 -0.10 6.91 47.44
C SER A 571 -0.61 5.46 47.48
N HIS A 572 -1.91 5.24 47.35
CA HIS A 572 -2.50 3.89 47.31
C HIS A 572 -1.97 3.05 46.13
N PHE A 573 -1.72 3.64 44.95
CA PHE A 573 -1.08 2.97 43.81
C PHE A 573 0.35 2.52 44.14
N ALA A 574 1.17 3.41 44.70
CA ALA A 574 2.55 3.11 45.06
C ALA A 574 2.64 2.04 46.17
N GLU A 575 1.77 2.14 47.17
CA GLU A 575 1.61 1.16 48.25
C GLU A 575 1.19 -0.22 47.72
N ILE A 576 0.23 -0.29 46.78
CA ILE A 576 -0.16 -1.56 46.13
C ILE A 576 1.05 -2.23 45.44
N LEU A 577 1.87 -1.46 44.72
CA LEU A 577 3.02 -2.02 44.01
C LEU A 577 4.12 -2.51 44.95
N ASP A 578 4.37 -1.81 46.06
CA ASP A 578 5.38 -2.23 47.06
C ASP A 578 4.86 -3.41 47.92
N ASP A 579 3.55 -3.48 48.20
CA ASP A 579 2.91 -4.66 48.81
C ASP A 579 2.95 -5.90 47.89
N VAL A 580 2.69 -5.72 46.59
CA VAL A 580 2.81 -6.77 45.56
C VAL A 580 4.25 -7.27 45.47
N ARG A 581 5.22 -6.36 45.49
CA ARG A 581 6.64 -6.69 45.57
C ARG A 581 6.94 -7.49 46.84
N GLY A 582 6.51 -7.02 48.02
CA GLY A 582 6.73 -7.69 49.30
C GLY A 582 6.18 -9.13 49.35
N LEU A 583 4.99 -9.37 48.79
CA LEU A 583 4.38 -10.69 48.71
C LEU A 583 5.10 -11.65 47.74
N LEU A 584 5.63 -11.14 46.64
CA LEU A 584 6.32 -11.94 45.63
C LEU A 584 7.83 -12.06 45.90
N GLN A 585 8.40 -11.22 46.77
CA GLN A 585 9.82 -11.19 47.15
C GLN A 585 10.43 -12.57 47.49
N PRO A 586 9.75 -13.49 48.22
CA PRO A 586 10.28 -14.83 48.53
C PRO A 586 10.42 -15.75 47.31
N PHE A 587 9.83 -15.37 46.18
CA PHE A 587 9.80 -16.09 44.90
C PHE A 587 10.70 -15.43 43.84
N ILE A 588 11.30 -14.28 44.15
CA ILE A 588 12.31 -13.63 43.32
C ILE A 588 13.65 -14.36 43.51
N LEU A 589 14.35 -14.63 42.41
CA LEU A 589 15.66 -15.27 42.46
C LEU A 589 16.68 -14.36 43.18
N PRO A 590 17.55 -14.91 44.06
CA PRO A 590 18.54 -14.10 44.76
C PRO A 590 19.50 -13.45 43.77
N THR A 591 19.60 -12.13 43.83
CA THR A 591 20.54 -11.35 43.02
C THR A 591 21.98 -11.71 43.40
N VAL A 592 22.78 -12.06 42.39
CA VAL A 592 24.25 -11.97 42.53
C VAL A 592 24.56 -10.48 42.78
N PRO A 593 25.38 -10.11 43.78
CA PRO A 593 25.60 -8.72 44.14
C PRO A 593 26.11 -7.90 42.95
N PHE A 594 25.48 -6.75 42.71
CA PHE A 594 25.84 -5.86 41.62
C PHE A 594 27.17 -5.16 41.92
N THR A 595 28.29 -5.76 41.51
CA THR A 595 29.58 -5.06 41.47
C THR A 595 29.65 -4.23 40.20
N THR A 596 29.61 -2.92 40.35
CA THR A 596 29.85 -1.96 39.27
C THR A 596 31.24 -2.17 38.68
N GLY A 597 31.33 -2.73 37.48
CA GLY A 597 32.58 -3.02 36.79
C GLY A 597 32.46 -2.80 35.26
N PRO A 598 33.57 -2.54 34.55
CA PRO A 598 33.53 -2.06 33.17
C PRO A 598 33.02 -3.12 32.18
N CYS A 599 32.30 -2.69 31.16
CA CYS A 599 31.76 -3.56 30.12
C CYS A 599 32.88 -4.13 29.23
N ARG A 600 32.90 -5.45 28.99
CA ARG A 600 33.90 -6.13 28.15
C ARG A 600 33.46 -6.16 26.68
N SER A 601 34.40 -6.06 25.74
CA SER A 601 34.10 -5.95 24.31
C SER A 601 33.79 -7.28 23.63
N LEU A 602 33.04 -7.19 22.53
CA LEU A 602 32.58 -8.31 21.70
C LEU A 602 33.54 -8.55 20.53
N SER A 603 34.02 -9.80 20.38
CA SER A 603 34.96 -10.18 19.32
C SER A 603 34.30 -10.91 18.13
N LYS A 604 34.97 -10.86 16.98
CA LYS A 604 34.43 -11.22 15.66
C LYS A 604 34.14 -12.73 15.50
N LYS A 605 32.87 -13.13 15.31
CA LYS A 605 32.43 -14.07 14.23
C LYS A 605 30.90 -14.30 14.15
N LYS A 606 30.38 -14.24 12.91
CA LYS A 606 29.03 -14.64 12.45
C LYS A 606 27.84 -14.01 13.19
N LEU A 607 27.40 -12.84 12.70
CA LEU A 607 26.02 -12.40 12.90
C LEU A 607 25.07 -13.36 12.15
N TYR A 608 24.30 -14.14 12.90
CA TYR A 608 22.92 -14.42 12.54
C TYR A 608 22.04 -13.45 13.33
N TYR A 609 20.96 -12.99 12.71
CA TYR A 609 19.93 -12.06 13.20
C TYR A 609 19.78 -11.90 14.71
N PHE A 610 19.65 -10.65 15.15
CA PHE A 610 18.58 -10.26 16.09
C PHE A 610 18.13 -8.82 15.78
N ASN A 611 16.81 -8.60 15.84
CA ASN A 611 16.20 -7.29 15.66
C ASN A 611 16.34 -6.49 16.99
N SER A 612 16.49 -5.17 16.94
CA SER A 612 16.50 -4.34 18.16
C SER A 612 15.15 -4.31 18.89
N PHE A 613 14.08 -4.78 18.26
CA PHE A 613 12.78 -5.05 18.90
C PHE A 613 12.70 -6.39 19.64
N THR A 614 13.69 -7.29 19.55
CA THR A 614 13.53 -8.64 20.11
C THR A 614 13.61 -8.79 21.65
N PRO A 615 13.96 -7.78 22.48
CA PRO A 615 13.61 -7.78 23.90
C PRO A 615 12.10 -7.56 24.16
N LEU A 616 11.35 -7.08 23.16
CA LEU A 616 9.88 -7.14 23.15
C LEU A 616 9.46 -8.45 22.47
N THR A 617 9.47 -9.53 23.25
CA THR A 617 8.75 -10.76 22.91
C THR A 617 7.25 -10.50 22.97
N VAL A 618 6.70 -9.92 21.89
CA VAL A 618 5.31 -10.16 21.53
C VAL A 618 5.22 -11.64 21.18
N TYR A 619 4.73 -12.43 22.13
CA TYR A 619 4.67 -13.89 22.00
C TYR A 619 3.65 -14.32 20.93
N ASP A 620 4.13 -14.56 19.71
CA ASP A 620 3.60 -15.65 18.90
C ASP A 620 4.20 -16.96 19.43
N THR A 621 3.39 -17.79 20.09
CA THR A 621 3.78 -19.15 20.47
C THR A 621 3.73 -20.06 19.23
N PRO A 622 4.83 -20.69 18.81
CA PRO A 622 4.81 -21.62 17.68
C PRO A 622 4.19 -22.96 18.07
N ASP A 623 3.49 -23.59 17.14
CA ASP A 623 3.16 -25.02 17.22
C ASP A 623 4.46 -25.85 17.19
N MET A 624 4.78 -26.47 18.32
CA MET A 624 5.74 -27.57 18.43
C MET A 624 4.98 -28.77 18.98
N ASP A 625 4.93 -29.86 18.21
CA ASP A 625 4.13 -31.06 18.51
C ASP A 625 4.40 -31.63 19.93
N GLU A 626 3.47 -31.40 20.87
CA GLU A 626 3.22 -32.36 21.94
C GLU A 626 2.25 -33.42 21.42
N THR A 627 2.80 -34.61 21.18
CA THR A 627 2.04 -35.80 20.79
C THR A 627 0.96 -36.15 21.81
N ALA A 628 -0.30 -36.17 21.37
CA ALA A 628 -1.45 -36.84 21.99
C ALA A 628 -1.76 -36.52 23.48
N ASP A 629 -2.60 -35.51 23.73
CA ASP A 629 -3.96 -35.70 24.28
C ASP A 629 -4.71 -34.37 24.58
N GLY A 630 -5.96 -34.26 24.09
CA GLY A 630 -7.07 -33.52 24.74
C GLY A 630 -7.03 -31.98 24.97
N ASN A 631 -7.68 -31.24 24.06
CA ASN A 631 -8.64 -30.13 24.35
C ASN A 631 -8.16 -28.85 25.12
N LYS A 632 -7.93 -27.71 24.43
CA LYS A 632 -7.74 -26.36 25.04
C LYS A 632 -8.34 -25.19 24.22
N THR A 633 -8.64 -24.09 24.92
CA THR A 633 -9.31 -22.85 24.44
C THR A 633 -8.34 -21.68 24.22
N ALA A 634 -8.73 -20.71 23.37
CA ALA A 634 -8.00 -19.45 23.15
C ALA A 634 -7.88 -18.60 24.43
N GLN A 635 -6.75 -17.89 24.61
CA GLN A 635 -6.46 -17.12 25.82
C GLN A 635 -6.86 -15.63 25.71
N PRO A 636 -7.33 -15.02 26.82
CA PRO A 636 -7.67 -13.60 26.87
C PRO A 636 -6.45 -12.68 26.95
N VAL A 637 -6.60 -11.44 26.45
CA VAL A 637 -5.60 -10.36 26.58
C VAL A 637 -5.95 -9.52 27.80
N TYR A 638 -5.03 -9.41 28.74
CA TYR A 638 -5.14 -8.50 29.89
C TYR A 638 -4.35 -7.23 29.62
N GLU A 639 -4.91 -6.08 30.00
CA GLU A 639 -4.28 -4.76 29.91
C GLU A 639 -4.43 -4.10 31.29
N ALA A 640 -3.47 -3.30 31.75
CA ALA A 640 -3.63 -2.57 33.00
C ALA A 640 -4.63 -1.40 32.82
N GLU A 641 -5.31 -1.02 33.89
CA GLU A 641 -6.08 0.23 33.93
C GLU A 641 -5.19 1.42 33.57
N ARG A 642 -5.60 2.17 32.53
CA ARG A 642 -4.98 3.44 32.13
C ARG A 642 -5.87 4.55 32.65
N GLU A 643 -5.32 5.39 33.52
CA GLU A 643 -5.98 6.61 33.95
C GLU A 643 -5.48 7.76 33.07
N ASP A 644 -6.40 8.44 32.37
CA ASP A 644 -6.12 9.63 31.57
C ASP A 644 -6.32 10.88 32.44
N THR A 645 -5.59 10.96 33.57
CA THR A 645 -5.70 12.11 34.48
C THR A 645 -4.90 13.31 33.96
N PHE A 646 -5.21 14.49 34.50
CA PHE A 646 -4.44 15.71 34.25
C PHE A 646 -2.97 15.51 34.69
N GLU A 647 -2.77 14.80 35.80
CA GLU A 647 -1.49 14.40 36.36
C GLU A 647 -0.72 13.43 35.44
N ASP A 648 -1.37 12.43 34.85
CA ASP A 648 -0.75 11.50 33.89
C ASP A 648 -0.40 12.19 32.56
N ALA A 649 -1.23 13.13 32.08
CA ALA A 649 -0.90 13.97 30.93
C ALA A 649 0.32 14.86 31.19
N TYR A 650 0.45 15.42 32.40
CA TYR A 650 1.64 16.15 32.83
C TYR A 650 2.89 15.28 32.92
N TRP A 651 2.74 14.08 33.50
CA TRP A 651 3.83 13.11 33.60
C TRP A 651 4.33 12.68 32.20
N ALA A 652 3.41 12.36 31.28
CA ALA A 652 3.73 12.03 29.90
C ALA A 652 4.43 13.20 29.17
N PHE A 653 3.95 14.44 29.38
CA PHE A 653 4.60 15.64 28.84
C PHE A 653 6.03 15.82 29.36
N SER A 654 6.28 15.55 30.64
CA SER A 654 7.62 15.64 31.23
C SER A 654 8.62 14.62 30.63
N ILE A 655 8.16 13.42 30.30
CA ILE A 655 8.98 12.38 29.64
C ILE A 655 9.23 12.75 28.17
N LEU A 656 8.20 13.22 27.46
CA LEU A 656 8.33 13.66 26.08
C LEU A 656 9.36 14.79 25.94
N LEU A 657 9.32 15.79 26.83
CA LEU A 657 10.33 16.86 26.88
C LEU A 657 11.75 16.32 27.12
N HIS A 658 11.92 15.38 28.06
CA HIS A 658 13.22 14.78 28.32
C HIS A 658 13.80 14.08 27.07
N ASP A 659 13.00 13.30 26.35
CA ASP A 659 13.45 12.60 25.15
C ASP A 659 13.65 13.53 23.96
N PHE A 660 12.86 14.60 23.83
CA PHE A 660 13.07 15.66 22.83
C PHE A 660 14.39 16.42 23.08
N VAL A 661 14.70 16.74 24.33
CA VAL A 661 16.00 17.32 24.72
C VAL A 661 17.14 16.35 24.41
N ALA A 662 16.99 15.05 24.69
CA ALA A 662 17.99 14.05 24.35
C ALA A 662 18.22 13.94 22.83
N LEU A 663 17.17 13.97 22.02
CA LEU A 663 17.26 14.00 20.54
C LEU A 663 17.95 15.28 20.05
N ARG A 664 17.56 16.46 20.55
CA ARG A 664 18.19 17.76 20.23
C ARG A 664 19.70 17.74 20.50
N VAL A 665 20.13 17.16 21.63
CA VAL A 665 21.55 17.03 21.98
C VAL A 665 22.31 16.10 21.02
N GLN A 666 21.71 14.99 20.54
CA GLN A 666 22.39 14.12 19.58
C GLN A 666 22.45 14.72 18.18
N VAL A 667 21.37 15.37 17.71
CA VAL A 667 21.37 16.11 16.45
C VAL A 667 22.48 17.17 16.48
N LYS A 668 22.57 17.97 17.55
CA LYS A 668 23.67 18.94 17.73
C LYS A 668 25.05 18.28 17.60
N LYS A 669 25.29 17.13 18.27
CA LYS A 669 26.56 16.39 18.16
C LYS A 669 26.88 15.90 16.76
N LEU A 670 25.89 15.52 15.95
CA LEU A 670 26.11 15.13 14.55
C LEU A 670 26.56 16.34 13.72
N TRP A 671 25.90 17.49 13.88
CA TRP A 671 26.31 18.75 13.22
C TRP A 671 27.68 19.25 13.71
N GLU A 672 28.01 19.12 15.00
CA GLU A 672 29.36 19.39 15.54
C GLU A 672 30.45 18.46 14.98
N ARG A 673 30.10 17.24 14.55
CA ARG A 673 31.01 16.30 13.89
C ARG A 673 31.16 16.61 12.40
N TYR A 674 30.08 17.01 11.72
CA TYR A 674 30.13 17.56 10.37
C TYR A 674 30.99 18.83 10.30
N ALA A 675 30.85 19.75 11.25
CA ALA A 675 31.67 20.97 11.34
C ALA A 675 33.16 20.68 11.60
N ARG A 676 33.51 19.48 12.09
CA ARG A 676 34.88 18.96 12.21
C ARG A 676 35.31 18.09 11.02
N HIS A 677 34.50 18.01 9.97
CA HIS A 677 34.67 17.16 8.79
C HIS A 677 34.77 15.65 9.11
N GLU A 678 34.14 15.18 10.19
CA GLU A 678 34.13 13.76 10.59
C GLU A 678 32.96 12.94 10.01
N LEU A 679 32.00 13.59 9.37
CA LEU A 679 30.79 12.99 8.78
C LEU A 679 30.39 13.78 7.52
N HIS A 680 29.81 13.12 6.52
CA HIS A 680 29.28 13.81 5.34
C HIS A 680 27.96 14.55 5.63
N LEU A 681 27.74 15.69 4.94
CA LEU A 681 26.54 16.52 5.11
C LEU A 681 25.24 15.74 4.89
N GLY A 682 25.20 14.89 3.86
CA GLY A 682 24.04 14.06 3.54
C GLY A 682 23.68 13.08 4.66
N SER A 683 24.68 12.47 5.30
CA SER A 683 24.48 11.54 6.42
C SER A 683 23.87 12.24 7.63
N VAL A 684 24.37 13.45 7.95
CA VAL A 684 23.86 14.27 9.06
C VAL A 684 22.46 14.82 8.77
N ALA A 685 22.17 15.24 7.54
CA ALA A 685 20.85 15.70 7.14
C ALA A 685 19.79 14.58 7.21
N ILE A 686 20.09 13.38 6.71
CA ILE A 686 19.17 12.22 6.77
C ILE A 686 18.96 11.78 8.22
N ALA A 687 20.02 11.72 9.03
CA ALA A 687 19.91 11.39 10.45
C ALA A 687 19.10 12.44 11.24
N THR A 688 19.20 13.73 10.88
CA THR A 688 18.38 14.81 11.46
C THR A 688 16.90 14.62 11.11
N ASN A 689 16.58 14.33 9.84
CA ASN A 689 15.21 14.04 9.41
C ASN A 689 14.63 12.80 10.12
N ALA A 690 15.43 11.76 10.33
CA ALA A 690 15.01 10.59 11.10
C ALA A 690 14.73 10.95 12.58
N ALA A 691 15.56 11.77 13.21
CA ALA A 691 15.34 12.23 14.59
C ALA A 691 14.04 13.05 14.75
N ILE A 692 13.71 13.90 13.76
CA ILE A 692 12.44 14.65 13.73
C ILE A 692 11.24 13.71 13.63
N GLN A 693 11.35 12.62 12.86
CA GLN A 693 10.25 11.65 12.71
C GLN A 693 10.07 10.76 13.94
N ILE A 694 11.15 10.39 14.63
CA ILE A 694 11.07 9.78 15.97
C ILE A 694 10.35 10.72 16.94
N ALA A 695 10.71 12.01 16.98
CA ALA A 695 10.05 12.98 17.84
C ALA A 695 8.54 13.10 17.55
N ARG A 696 8.13 13.11 16.28
CA ARG A 696 6.72 13.10 15.88
C ARG A 696 5.98 11.83 16.32
N SER A 697 6.58 10.65 16.15
CA SER A 697 5.97 9.40 16.60
C SER A 697 5.74 9.40 18.12
N LEU A 698 6.73 9.87 18.88
CA LEU A 698 6.62 10.02 20.34
C LEU A 698 5.53 11.04 20.74
N GLU A 699 5.34 12.11 19.96
CA GLU A 699 4.26 13.08 20.16
C GLU A 699 2.89 12.45 19.87
N GLU A 700 2.74 11.76 18.74
CA GLU A 700 1.52 11.06 18.32
C GLU A 700 1.07 10.02 19.36
N ASP A 701 2.00 9.28 19.95
CA ASP A 701 1.74 8.28 21.00
C ASP A 701 1.07 8.89 22.25
N VAL A 702 1.41 10.12 22.65
CA VAL A 702 0.85 10.81 23.83
C VAL A 702 -0.16 11.91 23.50
N GLN A 703 -0.40 12.20 22.22
CA GLN A 703 -1.27 13.29 21.75
C GLN A 703 -2.69 13.22 22.34
N HIS A 704 -3.19 12.01 22.59
CA HIS A 704 -4.51 11.77 23.17
C HIS A 704 -4.63 12.33 24.60
N LEU A 705 -3.59 12.21 25.42
CA LEU A 705 -3.54 12.77 26.78
C LEU A 705 -3.59 14.30 26.73
N PHE A 706 -2.90 14.92 25.77
CA PHE A 706 -2.85 16.37 25.68
C PHE A 706 -4.15 16.97 25.13
N ALA A 707 -4.79 16.29 24.18
CA ALA A 707 -6.08 16.71 23.61
C ALA A 707 -7.19 16.83 24.67
N ALA A 708 -7.19 15.95 25.68
CA ALA A 708 -8.17 15.96 26.77
C ALA A 708 -8.11 17.22 27.67
N HIS A 709 -6.98 17.93 27.68
CA HIS A 709 -6.72 19.06 28.59
C HIS A 709 -6.43 20.38 27.86
N GLY A 710 -7.04 20.58 26.69
CA GLY A 710 -6.93 21.84 25.92
C GLY A 710 -5.76 21.88 24.93
N GLY A 711 -5.07 20.76 24.74
CA GLY A 711 -3.97 20.61 23.77
C GLY A 711 -2.59 20.92 24.34
N ILE A 712 -1.57 20.50 23.59
CA ILE A 712 -0.16 20.52 24.02
C ILE A 712 0.31 21.93 24.45
N HIS A 713 -0.17 23.00 23.81
CA HIS A 713 0.20 24.38 24.17
C HIS A 713 -0.36 24.83 25.53
N VAL A 714 -1.50 24.29 25.98
CA VAL A 714 -2.06 24.61 27.30
C VAL A 714 -1.20 23.95 28.38
N ILE A 715 -0.92 22.65 28.23
CA ILE A 715 -0.04 21.88 29.13
C ILE A 715 1.37 22.47 29.15
N GLN A 716 1.95 22.81 27.99
CA GLN A 716 3.27 23.45 27.86
C GLN A 716 3.36 24.76 28.64
N ASN A 717 2.37 25.65 28.50
CA ASN A 717 2.36 26.93 29.19
C ASN A 717 2.15 26.78 30.71
N GLN A 718 1.28 25.85 31.13
CA GLN A 718 1.05 25.60 32.56
C GLN A 718 2.24 24.88 33.21
N TRP A 719 2.88 23.93 32.53
CA TRP A 719 4.12 23.26 32.97
C TRP A 719 5.27 24.27 33.14
N TYR A 720 5.44 25.17 32.17
CA TYR A 720 6.40 26.27 32.28
C TYR A 720 6.09 27.19 33.47
N GLY A 721 4.81 27.51 33.71
CA GLY A 721 4.38 28.23 34.92
C GLY A 721 4.84 27.54 36.22
N ILE A 722 4.58 26.23 36.34
CA ILE A 722 4.99 25.43 37.51
C ILE A 722 6.51 25.37 37.66
N LEU A 723 7.27 25.27 36.57
CA LEU A 723 8.74 25.31 36.63
C LEU A 723 9.26 26.68 37.08
N CYS A 724 8.65 27.77 36.61
CA CYS A 724 8.97 29.13 37.04
C CYS A 724 8.67 29.34 38.52
N ASP A 725 7.47 28.98 38.98
CA ASP A 725 7.06 29.10 40.38
C ASP A 725 7.98 28.30 41.33
N ASN A 726 8.38 27.08 40.94
CA ASN A 726 9.33 26.26 41.69
C ASN A 726 10.75 26.85 41.75
N ALA A 727 11.17 27.54 40.70
CA ALA A 727 12.47 28.21 40.63
C ALA A 727 12.46 29.63 41.24
N GLY A 728 11.28 30.16 41.60
CA GLY A 728 11.11 31.51 42.14
C GLY A 728 11.13 32.63 41.08
N HIS A 729 10.81 32.30 39.82
CA HIS A 729 10.74 33.24 38.70
C HIS A 729 9.27 33.50 38.29
N ASP A 730 8.98 34.70 37.78
CA ASP A 730 7.66 34.98 37.17
C ASP A 730 7.64 34.45 35.72
N PRO A 731 6.67 33.59 35.31
CA PRO A 731 6.60 33.12 33.94
C PRO A 731 6.21 34.20 32.92
N ARG A 732 5.71 35.36 33.36
CA ARG A 732 5.22 36.43 32.49
C ARG A 732 6.37 37.32 31.99
N PRO A 733 6.40 37.71 30.70
CA PRO A 733 7.39 38.65 30.19
C PRO A 733 7.20 40.06 30.78
N GLY A 734 8.29 40.82 30.86
CA GLY A 734 8.25 42.24 31.23
C GLY A 734 7.52 43.09 30.19
N PRO A 735 7.10 44.33 30.54
CA PRO A 735 6.40 45.22 29.61
C PRO A 735 7.21 45.49 28.33
N GLY A 736 6.71 44.98 27.19
CA GLY A 736 7.36 45.12 25.88
C GLY A 736 8.37 44.02 25.55
N GLU A 737 8.52 42.99 26.38
CA GLU A 737 9.39 41.85 26.13
C GLU A 737 8.61 40.62 25.62
N LEU A 738 9.29 39.70 24.93
CA LEU A 738 8.68 38.49 24.36
C LEU A 738 8.71 37.29 25.32
N LEU A 739 9.69 37.26 26.22
CA LEU A 739 9.94 36.22 27.22
C LEU A 739 10.44 36.90 28.49
N ASN A 740 10.28 36.24 29.66
CA ASN A 740 11.09 36.61 30.82
C ASN A 740 12.48 35.99 30.64
N TRP A 741 13.50 36.83 30.50
CA TRP A 741 14.89 36.40 30.31
C TRP A 741 15.46 35.68 31.53
N ASP A 742 15.01 36.00 32.75
CA ASP A 742 15.44 35.31 33.98
C ASP A 742 14.95 33.85 34.03
N ALA A 743 13.88 33.53 33.29
CA ALA A 743 13.30 32.18 33.17
C ALA A 743 13.62 31.51 31.81
N TYR A 744 14.49 32.09 30.98
CA TYR A 744 14.68 31.65 29.59
C TYR A 744 15.18 30.20 29.48
N HIS A 745 16.06 29.72 30.37
CA HIS A 745 16.49 28.32 30.39
C HIS A 745 15.32 27.34 30.61
N LEU A 746 14.34 27.71 31.44
CA LEU A 746 13.13 26.91 31.66
C LEU A 746 12.21 26.97 30.42
N ALA A 747 12.14 28.13 29.76
CA ALA A 747 11.38 28.31 28.52
C ALA A 747 11.97 27.49 27.35
N ASP A 748 13.30 27.48 27.17
CA ASP A 748 14.00 26.68 26.16
C ASP A 748 13.87 25.17 26.42
N HIS A 749 13.95 24.73 27.68
CA HIS A 749 13.66 23.34 28.05
C HIS A 749 12.22 22.93 27.71
N CYS A 750 11.28 23.87 27.79
CA CYS A 750 9.89 23.69 27.36
C CYS A 750 9.63 23.97 25.87
N PHE A 751 10.66 24.24 25.06
CA PHE A 751 10.56 24.60 23.63
C PHE A 751 9.71 25.86 23.31
N ILE A 752 9.44 26.72 24.29
CA ILE A 752 8.64 27.95 24.11
C ILE A 752 9.28 28.95 23.12
N PRO A 753 10.61 29.22 23.16
CA PRO A 753 11.25 30.11 22.19
C PRO A 753 11.04 29.70 20.73
N ALA A 754 11.09 28.39 20.43
CA ALA A 754 10.86 27.86 19.08
C ALA A 754 9.41 28.09 18.62
N ASN A 755 8.44 27.83 19.50
CA ASN A 755 7.02 28.07 19.21
C ASN A 755 6.71 29.54 18.94
N LEU A 756 7.34 30.48 19.67
CA LEU A 756 7.18 31.92 19.43
C LEU A 756 7.72 32.37 18.07
N ILE A 757 8.84 31.81 17.61
CA ILE A 757 9.42 32.12 16.29
C ILE A 757 8.50 31.61 15.16
N ILE A 758 8.01 30.37 15.28
CA ILE A 758 7.12 29.76 14.28
C ILE A 758 5.77 30.47 14.20
N ALA A 759 5.18 30.83 15.35
CA ALA A 759 3.92 31.57 15.40
C ALA A 759 4.03 32.95 14.73
N ALA A 760 5.12 33.69 14.98
CA ALA A 760 5.37 34.99 14.37
C ALA A 760 5.54 34.90 12.83
N PHE A 761 6.20 33.85 12.33
CA PHE A 761 6.31 33.60 10.89
C PHE A 761 4.93 33.33 10.25
N SER A 762 4.11 32.49 10.88
CA SER A 762 2.76 32.15 10.41
C SER A 762 1.85 33.38 10.30
N GLU A 763 1.87 34.26 11.32
CA GLU A 763 1.09 35.50 11.31
C GLU A 763 1.54 36.48 10.20
N ALA A 764 2.85 36.53 9.91
CA ALA A 764 3.39 37.34 8.83
C ALA A 764 3.02 36.79 7.43
N TYR A 765 3.09 35.47 7.25
CA TYR A 765 2.69 34.76 6.03
C TYR A 765 1.22 35.04 5.67
N VAL A 766 0.30 34.77 6.61
CA VAL A 766 -1.15 34.84 6.36
C VAL A 766 -1.63 36.25 6.01
N ARG A 767 -0.92 37.29 6.44
CA ARG A 767 -1.26 38.69 6.15
C ARG A 767 -0.76 39.21 4.79
N GLY A 768 -0.10 38.37 3.99
CA GLY A 768 0.46 38.77 2.69
C GLY A 768 1.57 39.82 2.79
N LYS A 769 2.15 40.00 3.98
CA LYS A 769 3.21 41.00 4.27
C LYS A 769 4.62 40.46 4.10
N MET A 770 4.82 39.50 3.19
CA MET A 770 6.18 39.10 2.81
C MET A 770 6.81 40.20 1.95
N HIS A 771 7.46 41.15 2.61
CA HIS A 771 8.37 42.06 1.93
C HIS A 771 9.61 41.29 1.48
N HIS A 772 10.08 41.56 0.25
CA HIS A 772 11.33 41.03 -0.31
C HIS A 772 12.60 41.64 0.33
N SER A 773 12.53 42.02 1.61
CA SER A 773 13.59 42.70 2.33
C SER A 773 13.86 42.00 3.66
N ASN A 774 14.94 41.24 3.69
CA ASN A 774 15.50 40.54 4.86
C ASN A 774 15.93 41.49 6.01
N GLY A 775 15.55 42.76 5.98
CA GLY A 775 15.92 43.78 6.97
C GLY A 775 15.00 43.88 8.18
N ASP A 776 13.72 43.48 8.07
CA ASP A 776 12.73 43.68 9.14
C ASP A 776 12.84 42.65 10.29
N CYS A 777 13.44 41.48 10.02
CA CYS A 777 13.67 40.42 11.02
C CYS A 777 15.09 40.45 11.62
N GLY A 778 15.97 41.30 11.13
CA GLY A 778 17.42 41.21 11.32
C GLY A 778 18.05 40.18 10.39
N TRP A 779 19.33 40.38 10.06
CA TRP A 779 20.13 39.46 9.26
C TRP A 779 20.87 38.48 10.17
N TYR A 780 21.07 37.25 9.71
CA TYR A 780 21.96 36.32 10.39
C TYR A 780 23.43 36.71 10.17
N ASP A 781 24.20 36.77 11.26
CA ASP A 781 25.64 37.02 11.22
C ASP A 781 26.37 35.76 11.69
N GLU A 782 26.93 35.00 10.74
CA GLU A 782 27.66 33.75 11.00
C GLU A 782 28.87 33.92 11.94
N LEU A 783 29.39 35.14 12.08
CA LEU A 783 30.56 35.46 12.91
C LEU A 783 30.18 36.01 14.29
N ALA A 784 28.91 36.37 14.51
CA ALA A 784 28.42 36.85 15.79
C ALA A 784 28.29 35.70 16.79
N THR A 785 29.08 35.74 17.86
CA THR A 785 28.91 34.87 19.02
C THR A 785 27.93 35.51 20.00
N ALA A 786 26.85 34.81 20.34
CA ALA A 786 25.91 35.25 21.36
C ALA A 786 26.61 35.37 22.73
N SER A 787 26.56 36.55 23.34
CA SER A 787 27.14 36.82 24.66
C SER A 787 26.19 36.47 25.80
N ASP A 788 24.90 36.36 25.51
CA ASP A 788 23.82 36.12 26.46
C ASP A 788 22.62 35.43 25.77
N GLN A 789 21.67 34.95 26.56
CA GLN A 789 20.51 34.20 26.09
C GLN A 789 19.56 35.04 25.20
N ARG A 790 19.54 36.37 25.40
CA ARG A 790 18.71 37.29 24.62
C ARG A 790 19.27 37.45 23.22
N THR A 791 20.58 37.67 23.10
CA THR A 791 21.30 37.71 21.82
C THR A 791 21.22 36.36 21.09
N GLU A 792 21.35 35.23 21.80
CA GLU A 792 21.18 33.88 21.21
C GLU A 792 19.78 33.67 20.61
N PHE A 793 18.72 34.10 21.32
CA PHE A 793 17.34 34.02 20.82
C PHE A 793 17.13 34.84 19.55
N PHE A 794 17.56 36.10 19.53
CA PHE A 794 17.37 36.97 18.36
C PHE A 794 18.23 36.53 17.17
N HIS A 795 19.44 36.00 17.41
CA HIS A 795 20.32 35.42 16.39
C HIS A 795 19.71 34.16 15.77
N SER A 796 19.19 33.25 16.59
CA SER A 796 18.45 32.06 16.16
C SER A 796 17.18 32.41 15.38
N LYS A 797 16.47 33.47 15.80
CA LYS A 797 15.29 34.00 15.10
C LYS A 797 15.63 34.56 13.72
N ALA A 798 16.75 35.26 13.57
CA ALA A 798 17.20 35.76 12.27
C ALA A 798 17.50 34.60 11.31
N ALA A 799 18.32 33.63 11.74
CA ALA A 799 18.66 32.43 10.95
C ALA A 799 17.42 31.66 10.47
N LEU A 800 16.46 31.40 11.37
CA LEU A 800 15.23 30.69 11.03
C LEU A 800 14.31 31.50 10.11
N SER A 801 14.29 32.83 10.24
CA SER A 801 13.47 33.69 9.38
C SER A 801 13.96 33.69 7.93
N GLU A 802 15.28 33.73 7.71
CA GLU A 802 15.89 33.64 6.37
C GLU A 802 15.53 32.31 5.69
N ILE A 803 15.77 31.17 6.35
CA ILE A 803 15.47 29.82 5.81
C ILE A 803 13.98 29.64 5.50
N LEU A 804 13.09 30.11 6.39
CA LEU A 804 11.63 29.99 6.21
C LEU A 804 11.12 30.90 5.08
N MET A 805 11.73 32.07 4.85
CA MET A 805 11.41 32.95 3.72
C MET A 805 11.86 32.34 2.38
N GLU A 806 13.08 31.80 2.29
CA GLU A 806 13.55 31.10 1.09
C GLU A 806 12.66 29.90 0.75
N THR A 807 12.32 29.09 1.76
CA THR A 807 11.43 27.93 1.61
C THR A 807 10.05 28.35 1.08
N ALA A 808 9.47 29.44 1.57
CA ALA A 808 8.18 29.95 1.11
C ALA A 808 8.21 30.43 -0.35
N VAL A 809 9.30 31.10 -0.77
CA VAL A 809 9.50 31.52 -2.18
C VAL A 809 9.67 30.30 -3.09
N VAL A 810 10.46 29.30 -2.68
CA VAL A 810 10.65 28.05 -3.43
C VAL A 810 9.33 27.29 -3.60
N PHE A 811 8.50 27.16 -2.55
CA PHE A 811 7.17 26.55 -2.66
C PHE A 811 6.23 27.32 -3.59
N HIS A 812 6.30 28.66 -3.60
CA HIS A 812 5.48 29.48 -4.50
C HIS A 812 5.90 29.28 -5.97
N VAL A 813 7.21 29.33 -6.27
CA VAL A 813 7.76 29.16 -7.63
C VAL A 813 7.55 27.74 -8.17
N LEU A 814 7.72 26.71 -7.34
CA LEU A 814 7.48 25.31 -7.74
C LEU A 814 5.99 25.00 -8.00
N SER A 815 5.07 25.80 -7.44
CA SER A 815 3.63 25.61 -7.68
C SER A 815 3.15 26.04 -9.07
N GLU A 816 3.95 26.82 -9.82
CA GLU A 816 3.56 27.35 -11.13
C GLU A 816 4.25 26.67 -12.33
N ASN A 817 5.38 25.98 -12.15
CA ASN A 817 6.08 25.25 -13.21
C ASN A 817 6.84 24.02 -12.69
N GLU A 818 6.26 22.81 -12.80
CA GLU A 818 6.93 21.56 -12.43
C GLU A 818 7.90 21.04 -13.52
N PRO A 819 9.18 20.79 -13.20
CA PRO A 819 10.07 19.96 -14.01
C PRO A 819 9.79 18.47 -13.76
N LYS A 820 9.65 17.70 -14.84
CA LYS A 820 9.32 16.26 -14.79
C LYS A 820 10.55 15.37 -14.54
N GLU A 821 10.99 15.36 -13.28
CA GLU A 821 11.92 14.39 -12.67
C GLU A 821 13.42 14.53 -12.97
N MET A 822 14.22 14.16 -11.96
CA MET A 822 15.67 13.92 -12.04
C MET A 822 16.03 12.45 -11.78
N ALA A 823 15.11 11.68 -11.17
CA ALA A 823 15.29 10.27 -10.81
C ALA A 823 15.07 9.30 -12.00
N ASP A 824 14.41 9.74 -13.07
CA ASP A 824 14.32 8.98 -14.33
C ASP A 824 15.71 8.70 -14.93
N LEU A 825 16.71 9.56 -14.65
CA LEU A 825 18.04 9.41 -15.22
C LEU A 825 18.75 8.15 -14.70
N ASP A 826 18.94 8.00 -13.38
CA ASP A 826 19.64 6.84 -12.78
C ASP A 826 18.95 5.50 -13.07
N GLN A 827 17.61 5.50 -13.16
CA GLN A 827 16.84 4.33 -13.52
C GLN A 827 16.96 3.99 -15.02
N MET A 828 16.91 4.98 -15.92
CA MET A 828 17.20 4.81 -17.35
C MET A 828 18.65 4.38 -17.60
N ILE A 829 19.61 4.82 -16.79
CA ILE A 829 21.04 4.50 -16.93
C ILE A 829 21.26 3.02 -16.70
N LEU A 830 20.80 2.49 -15.56
CA LEU A 830 20.94 1.07 -15.26
C LEU A 830 20.19 0.21 -16.29
N GLN A 831 18.99 0.60 -16.72
CA GLN A 831 18.29 -0.07 -17.83
C GLN A 831 19.07 0.00 -19.17
N THR A 832 19.76 1.10 -19.48
CA THR A 832 20.55 1.24 -20.72
C THR A 832 21.84 0.39 -20.68
N ILE A 833 22.46 0.27 -19.51
CA ILE A 833 23.62 -0.61 -19.29
C ILE A 833 23.18 -2.09 -19.34
N GLU A 834 22.04 -2.43 -18.75
CA GLU A 834 21.49 -3.80 -18.72
C GLU A 834 20.97 -4.28 -20.08
N THR A 835 20.25 -3.43 -20.83
CA THR A 835 19.70 -3.79 -22.15
C THR A 835 20.76 -4.07 -23.22
N THR A 836 21.99 -3.58 -23.03
CA THR A 836 23.12 -3.83 -23.94
C THR A 836 24.09 -4.92 -23.45
N GLY A 837 24.10 -5.25 -22.15
CA GLY A 837 24.97 -6.27 -21.55
C GLY A 837 26.48 -5.97 -21.61
N SER A 838 26.88 -4.78 -22.07
CA SER A 838 28.26 -4.46 -22.47
C SER A 838 29.27 -4.63 -21.32
N LEU A 839 28.94 -4.11 -20.14
CA LEU A 839 29.82 -4.13 -18.96
C LEU A 839 30.01 -5.56 -18.43
N ALA A 840 28.94 -6.34 -18.36
CA ALA A 840 29.00 -7.73 -17.90
C ALA A 840 29.82 -8.61 -18.85
N TYR A 841 29.68 -8.40 -20.17
CA TYR A 841 30.44 -9.17 -21.16
C TYR A 841 31.93 -8.77 -21.15
N MET A 842 32.26 -7.47 -21.04
CA MET A 842 33.66 -7.06 -20.91
C MET A 842 34.30 -7.51 -19.60
N ALA A 843 33.57 -7.53 -18.47
CA ALA A 843 34.07 -8.12 -17.23
C ALA A 843 34.41 -9.61 -17.37
N GLN A 844 33.65 -10.36 -18.17
CA GLN A 844 33.96 -11.76 -18.51
C GLN A 844 35.15 -11.91 -19.45
N LEU A 845 35.32 -11.01 -20.43
CA LEU A 845 36.48 -11.03 -21.32
C LEU A 845 37.76 -10.69 -20.55
N VAL A 846 37.76 -9.62 -19.75
CA VAL A 846 38.92 -9.23 -18.92
C VAL A 846 39.29 -10.37 -17.97
N HIS A 847 38.33 -11.00 -17.29
CA HIS A 847 38.60 -12.17 -16.45
C HIS A 847 39.17 -13.36 -17.24
N ALA A 848 38.76 -13.58 -18.49
CA ALA A 848 39.36 -14.64 -19.32
C ALA A 848 40.83 -14.33 -19.67
N LEU A 849 41.18 -13.06 -19.88
CA LEU A 849 42.55 -12.61 -20.15
C LEU A 849 43.44 -12.65 -18.89
N GLU A 850 42.87 -12.35 -17.72
CA GLU A 850 43.49 -12.55 -16.41
C GLU A 850 43.78 -14.05 -16.17
N ALA A 851 42.79 -14.92 -16.40
CA ALA A 851 42.90 -16.36 -16.16
C ALA A 851 43.90 -17.08 -17.08
N GLU A 852 44.01 -16.66 -18.34
CA GLU A 852 45.01 -17.16 -19.30
C GLU A 852 46.41 -16.51 -19.14
N GLY A 853 46.58 -15.59 -18.18
CA GLY A 853 47.85 -14.89 -17.92
C GLY A 853 48.27 -13.91 -19.01
N LEU A 854 47.32 -13.47 -19.86
CA LEU A 854 47.57 -12.56 -20.98
C LEU A 854 47.56 -11.08 -20.56
N LEU A 855 46.86 -10.74 -19.47
CA LEU A 855 46.89 -9.42 -18.84
C LEU A 855 47.71 -9.49 -17.54
N PRO A 856 48.85 -8.79 -17.43
CA PRO A 856 49.70 -8.85 -16.24
C PRO A 856 49.13 -8.01 -15.10
N HIS A 857 49.49 -8.35 -13.86
CA HIS A 857 48.93 -7.75 -12.63
C HIS A 857 49.14 -6.23 -12.49
N ASP A 858 50.13 -5.64 -13.18
CA ASP A 858 50.38 -4.19 -13.22
C ASP A 858 49.46 -3.43 -14.20
N LYS A 859 48.63 -4.14 -14.96
CA LYS A 859 47.66 -3.59 -15.93
C LYS A 859 46.23 -3.93 -15.52
N ARG A 860 45.86 -3.50 -14.31
CA ARG A 860 44.51 -3.59 -13.74
C ARG A 860 43.57 -2.56 -14.40
N TRP A 861 42.28 -2.86 -14.47
CA TRP A 861 41.24 -1.91 -14.86
C TRP A 861 40.42 -1.52 -13.62
N ASP A 862 40.91 -0.53 -12.88
CA ASP A 862 40.40 -0.17 -11.55
C ASP A 862 38.91 0.19 -11.54
N ASP A 863 38.42 0.93 -12.55
CA ASP A 863 37.00 1.24 -12.74
C ASP A 863 36.13 -0.02 -12.91
N LEU A 864 36.61 -1.00 -13.65
CA LEU A 864 35.88 -2.26 -13.88
C LEU A 864 35.89 -3.12 -12.61
N ASP A 865 36.94 -3.03 -11.80
CA ASP A 865 37.06 -3.76 -10.54
C ASP A 865 36.22 -3.15 -9.43
N ALA A 866 36.12 -1.83 -9.35
CA ALA A 866 35.14 -1.15 -8.51
C ALA A 866 33.71 -1.55 -8.90
N ALA A 867 33.40 -1.61 -10.21
CA ALA A 867 32.13 -2.12 -10.69
C ALA A 867 31.91 -3.62 -10.35
N ARG A 868 32.97 -4.46 -10.36
CA ARG A 868 32.93 -5.86 -9.90
C ARG A 868 32.69 -5.98 -8.39
N HIS A 869 33.19 -5.02 -7.59
CA HIS A 869 33.06 -5.00 -6.12
C HIS A 869 31.68 -4.53 -5.67
N PHE A 870 31.17 -3.42 -6.23
CA PHE A 870 29.88 -2.82 -5.85
C PHE A 870 28.64 -3.59 -6.31
N GLN A 871 28.82 -4.68 -7.05
CA GLN A 871 27.75 -5.48 -7.64
C GLN A 871 27.80 -6.93 -7.15
N PRO A 872 26.65 -7.57 -6.89
CA PRO A 872 26.65 -8.96 -6.47
C PRO A 872 27.22 -9.85 -7.57
N ARG A 873 28.08 -10.80 -7.21
CA ARG A 873 28.80 -11.69 -8.16
C ARG A 873 27.91 -12.42 -9.18
N SER A 874 26.64 -12.63 -8.85
CA SER A 874 25.61 -13.20 -9.73
C SER A 874 25.25 -12.32 -10.94
N SER A 875 25.64 -11.04 -10.95
CA SER A 875 25.51 -10.09 -12.07
C SER A 875 26.59 -10.29 -13.16
N PHE A 876 27.70 -10.96 -12.85
CA PHE A 876 28.79 -11.23 -13.81
C PHE A 876 29.00 -12.71 -14.13
N PHE A 877 28.68 -13.61 -13.18
CA PHE A 877 28.93 -15.04 -13.35
C PHE A 877 27.76 -15.91 -12.91
N VAL A 878 27.41 -16.90 -13.75
CA VAL A 878 26.53 -18.00 -13.36
C VAL A 878 27.33 -19.02 -12.55
N GLY A 879 27.29 -18.91 -11.22
CA GLY A 879 27.94 -19.83 -10.29
C GLY A 879 29.35 -19.41 -9.87
N SER A 880 30.31 -20.33 -9.95
CA SER A 880 31.73 -20.04 -9.67
C SER A 880 32.41 -19.40 -10.88
N PRO A 881 33.36 -18.46 -10.68
CA PRO A 881 34.18 -17.90 -11.73
C PRO A 881 34.77 -19.01 -12.60
N PRO A 882 34.67 -18.91 -13.94
CA PRO A 882 35.28 -19.88 -14.83
C PRO A 882 36.81 -19.81 -14.74
N ARG A 883 37.48 -20.92 -15.09
CA ARG A 883 38.93 -21.08 -14.93
C ARG A 883 39.65 -21.46 -16.22
N ASP A 884 38.91 -21.61 -17.31
CA ASP A 884 39.40 -21.99 -18.63
C ASP A 884 38.49 -21.39 -19.70
N VAL A 885 39.00 -21.27 -20.92
CA VAL A 885 38.30 -20.64 -22.07
C VAL A 885 36.92 -21.24 -22.35
N GLU A 886 36.78 -22.57 -22.25
CA GLU A 886 35.54 -23.29 -22.53
C GLU A 886 34.51 -23.06 -21.41
N ALA A 887 34.94 -22.96 -20.15
CA ALA A 887 34.11 -22.54 -19.04
C ALA A 887 33.70 -21.06 -19.15
N HIS A 888 34.58 -20.17 -19.64
CA HIS A 888 34.24 -18.76 -19.92
C HIS A 888 33.16 -18.65 -21.00
N PHE A 889 33.32 -19.35 -22.13
CA PHE A 889 32.31 -19.37 -23.20
C PHE A 889 30.96 -19.93 -22.71
N ARG A 890 30.95 -21.00 -21.90
CA ARG A 890 29.71 -21.53 -21.29
C ARG A 890 29.05 -20.52 -20.36
N ASN A 891 29.81 -19.86 -19.49
CA ASN A 891 29.25 -18.88 -18.54
C ASN A 891 28.66 -17.68 -19.27
N HIS A 892 29.37 -17.19 -20.29
CA HIS A 892 28.91 -16.13 -21.19
C HIS A 892 27.61 -16.51 -21.93
N ALA A 893 27.54 -17.71 -22.51
CA ALA A 893 26.33 -18.21 -23.15
C ALA A 893 25.13 -18.30 -22.18
N LEU A 894 25.37 -18.72 -20.93
CA LEU A 894 24.32 -18.78 -19.90
C LEU A 894 23.85 -17.39 -19.46
N MET A 895 24.75 -16.39 -19.38
CA MET A 895 24.38 -14.99 -19.10
C MET A 895 23.52 -14.38 -20.20
N MET A 896 23.79 -14.71 -21.47
CA MET A 896 22.95 -14.33 -22.63
C MET A 896 21.61 -15.10 -22.73
N GLY A 897 21.31 -15.99 -21.78
CA GLY A 897 20.06 -16.76 -21.77
C GLY A 897 20.03 -17.98 -22.70
N CYS A 898 21.18 -18.50 -23.16
CA CYS A 898 21.24 -19.79 -23.86
C CYS A 898 20.93 -20.95 -22.90
N SER A 899 20.16 -21.95 -23.34
CA SER A 899 19.82 -23.11 -22.49
C SER A 899 21.03 -24.01 -22.17
N LEU A 900 21.11 -24.48 -20.91
CA LEU A 900 22.04 -25.53 -20.46
C LEU A 900 21.99 -26.80 -21.35
N THR A 901 20.83 -27.10 -21.94
CA THR A 901 20.64 -28.28 -22.80
C THR A 901 21.51 -28.26 -24.07
N ASN A 902 22.00 -27.09 -24.50
CA ASN A 902 22.89 -26.96 -25.65
C ASN A 902 24.31 -27.54 -25.40
N PHE A 903 24.67 -27.83 -24.14
CA PHE A 903 26.00 -28.34 -23.75
C PHE A 903 26.00 -29.82 -23.33
N ALA A 904 24.90 -30.55 -23.55
CA ALA A 904 24.78 -31.98 -23.20
C ALA A 904 25.47 -32.92 -24.21
N ARG A 905 26.18 -33.94 -23.70
CA ARG A 905 27.06 -34.83 -24.49
C ARG A 905 26.40 -35.68 -25.59
N ASN A 906 25.09 -35.95 -25.53
CA ASN A 906 24.40 -36.94 -26.37
C ASN A 906 23.26 -36.34 -27.22
N ARG A 907 23.54 -35.33 -28.06
CA ARG A 907 22.50 -34.65 -28.87
C ARG A 907 22.25 -35.35 -30.22
N ARG A 908 20.97 -35.62 -30.54
CA ARG A 908 20.51 -35.91 -31.92
C ARG A 908 20.29 -34.60 -32.69
N ALA A 909 20.70 -34.56 -33.96
CA ALA A 909 20.61 -33.37 -34.79
C ALA A 909 19.15 -33.01 -35.16
N LYS A 910 18.56 -32.06 -34.45
CA LYS A 910 17.36 -31.30 -34.87
C LYS A 910 17.52 -29.83 -34.47
N LYS A 911 17.02 -28.93 -35.32
CA LYS A 911 16.85 -27.50 -35.00
C LYS A 911 15.90 -27.38 -33.81
N THR A 912 16.40 -26.78 -32.74
CA THR A 912 15.63 -26.34 -31.57
C THR A 912 16.04 -24.91 -31.28
N ASP A 913 15.11 -24.09 -30.79
CA ASP A 913 15.32 -22.68 -30.49
C ASP A 913 16.50 -22.48 -29.51
N LEU A 914 17.24 -21.39 -29.71
CA LEU A 914 18.48 -21.08 -28.98
C LEU A 914 18.21 -20.35 -27.66
N ARG A 915 17.03 -19.72 -27.52
CA ARG A 915 16.67 -18.88 -26.36
C ARG A 915 16.01 -19.69 -25.25
N SER A 916 16.45 -19.49 -24.01
CA SER A 916 15.70 -19.91 -22.82
C SER A 916 14.56 -18.91 -22.53
N ARG A 917 13.59 -19.32 -21.70
CA ARG A 917 12.52 -18.44 -21.21
C ARG A 917 12.99 -17.42 -20.14
N GLY A 918 14.27 -17.40 -19.79
CA GLY A 918 14.84 -16.47 -18.80
C GLY A 918 15.46 -15.24 -19.47
N SER A 919 15.13 -14.05 -18.97
CA SER A 919 15.78 -12.79 -19.36
C SER A 919 17.29 -12.83 -19.10
N PRO A 920 18.11 -12.08 -19.87
CA PRO A 920 19.52 -11.88 -19.56
C PRO A 920 19.72 -11.37 -18.12
N ARG A 921 20.80 -11.79 -17.47
CA ARG A 921 21.11 -11.37 -16.09
C ARG A 921 21.81 -10.01 -16.12
N GLY A 922 21.15 -9.00 -15.54
CA GLY A 922 21.64 -7.62 -15.44
C GLY A 922 22.40 -7.31 -14.14
N LEU A 923 22.75 -6.04 -13.99
CA LEU A 923 23.26 -5.44 -12.76
C LEU A 923 22.12 -5.31 -11.72
N ARG A 924 22.40 -4.71 -10.56
CA ARG A 924 21.40 -4.40 -9.53
C ARG A 924 21.71 -3.05 -8.88
N ILE A 925 20.69 -2.31 -8.46
CA ILE A 925 20.87 -1.12 -7.62
C ILE A 925 21.53 -1.56 -6.30
N GLY A 926 22.78 -1.13 -6.08
CA GLY A 926 23.63 -1.61 -4.98
C GLY A 926 23.25 -1.05 -3.62
N ALA A 927 23.27 0.27 -3.46
CA ALA A 927 23.01 0.94 -2.18
C ALA A 927 21.49 1.10 -1.91
N PRO A 928 20.97 0.59 -0.77
CA PRO A 928 19.62 0.88 -0.30
C PRO A 928 19.31 2.38 -0.30
N ILE A 929 20.25 3.21 0.16
CA ILE A 929 20.05 4.67 0.19
C ILE A 929 19.67 5.26 -1.18
N THR A 930 20.27 4.80 -2.29
CA THR A 930 19.97 5.30 -3.64
C THR A 930 18.55 4.98 -4.09
N ARG A 931 17.90 3.96 -3.51
CA ARG A 931 16.47 3.68 -3.75
C ARG A 931 15.58 4.64 -2.98
N PHE A 932 15.97 5.01 -1.76
CA PHE A 932 15.14 5.80 -0.85
C PHE A 932 15.36 7.31 -0.97
N THR A 933 16.54 7.77 -1.43
CA THR A 933 16.78 9.19 -1.72
C THR A 933 15.86 9.71 -2.80
N GLY A 934 15.53 8.89 -3.82
CA GLY A 934 14.53 9.22 -4.83
C GLY A 934 13.17 9.56 -4.21
N ASP A 935 12.69 8.75 -3.25
CA ASP A 935 11.39 8.97 -2.58
C ASP A 935 11.42 10.15 -1.59
N LEU A 936 12.56 10.36 -0.93
CA LEU A 936 12.83 11.52 -0.07
C LEU A 936 12.86 12.84 -0.87
N PHE A 937 13.44 12.85 -2.08
CA PHE A 937 13.45 14.02 -2.97
C PHE A 937 12.10 14.26 -3.66
N ARG A 938 11.38 13.20 -4.05
CA ARG A 938 10.11 13.30 -4.79
C ARG A 938 8.92 13.76 -3.93
N GLY A 939 9.03 13.74 -2.61
CA GLY A 939 7.90 14.03 -1.71
C GLY A 939 6.77 12.99 -1.74
N ILE A 940 6.90 11.93 -2.56
CA ILE A 940 5.92 10.84 -2.70
C ILE A 940 5.79 10.00 -1.41
N GLY A 941 6.75 10.14 -0.48
CA GLY A 941 6.65 9.66 0.91
C GLY A 941 6.45 10.73 1.99
N ALA A 942 6.37 12.03 1.67
CA ALA A 942 6.56 13.13 2.63
C ALA A 942 5.36 13.47 3.54
N ARG A 943 4.94 12.47 4.33
CA ARG A 943 4.85 12.68 5.80
C ARG A 943 5.74 11.73 6.59
N GLY A 944 6.12 10.57 6.05
CA GLY A 944 7.05 9.63 6.68
C GLY A 944 8.52 9.96 6.40
N GLY A 945 9.40 9.64 7.34
CA GLY A 945 10.84 9.54 7.07
C GLY A 945 11.17 8.15 6.50
N LEU A 946 12.40 7.69 6.74
CA LEU A 946 12.72 6.28 6.57
C LEU A 946 11.81 5.44 7.47
N SER A 947 11.08 4.48 6.89
CA SER A 947 10.27 3.52 7.65
C SER A 947 11.17 2.61 8.50
N VAL A 948 10.58 1.92 9.47
CA VAL A 948 11.32 1.00 10.36
C VAL A 948 12.06 -0.06 9.53
N GLU A 949 11.40 -0.62 8.51
CA GLU A 949 11.97 -1.61 7.59
C GLU A 949 13.10 -1.04 6.72
N GLN A 950 13.04 0.25 6.36
CA GLN A 950 14.11 0.94 5.63
C GLN A 950 15.31 1.22 6.54
N VAL A 951 15.08 1.64 7.79
CA VAL A 951 16.13 1.80 8.80
C VAL A 951 16.79 0.46 9.11
N GLU A 952 16.02 -0.62 9.26
CA GLU A 952 16.54 -1.98 9.42
C GLU A 952 17.36 -2.45 8.20
N GLN A 953 16.94 -2.11 6.97
CA GLN A 953 17.71 -2.43 5.76
C GLN A 953 19.06 -1.71 5.71
N ILE A 954 19.10 -0.41 6.04
CA ILE A 954 20.35 0.38 6.06
C ILE A 954 21.26 -0.10 7.19
N LEU A 955 20.72 -0.31 8.41
CA LEU A 955 21.51 -0.81 9.55
C LEU A 955 22.04 -2.23 9.33
N SER A 956 21.25 -3.13 8.72
CA SER A 956 21.68 -4.50 8.43
C SER A 956 22.79 -4.55 7.37
N LYS A 957 22.79 -3.66 6.36
CA LYS A 957 23.88 -3.55 5.39
C LYS A 957 25.13 -2.89 6.01
N GLY A 958 24.95 -1.85 6.84
CA GLY A 958 26.04 -1.18 7.56
C GLY A 958 26.81 -2.11 8.51
N ALA A 959 26.12 -3.06 9.15
CA ALA A 959 26.72 -4.03 10.07
C ALA A 959 27.85 -4.87 9.45
N ASP A 960 27.73 -5.26 8.16
CA ASP A 960 28.74 -6.05 7.46
C ASP A 960 29.98 -5.23 7.06
N ARG A 961 29.84 -3.90 6.90
CA ARG A 961 30.92 -2.96 6.54
C ARG A 961 31.75 -2.43 7.71
N THR A 962 31.41 -2.78 8.96
CA THR A 962 32.09 -2.36 10.21
C THR A 962 33.60 -2.71 10.34
N LYS A 963 34.25 -3.23 9.30
CA LYS A 963 35.68 -3.56 9.26
C LYS A 963 36.53 -2.63 8.38
N LEU A 964 35.91 -1.68 7.67
CA LEU A 964 36.53 -0.92 6.57
C LEU A 964 36.94 0.52 6.93
N TRP A 965 36.97 0.90 8.22
CA TRP A 965 37.30 2.28 8.61
C TRP A 965 38.85 2.49 8.66
N PRO A 966 39.44 3.38 7.83
CA PRO A 966 40.90 3.40 7.61
C PRO A 966 41.77 3.86 8.78
N ASP A 967 41.30 4.79 9.61
CA ASP A 967 42.14 5.53 10.58
C ASP A 967 42.21 4.88 11.97
N GLY A 968 41.89 3.59 12.08
CA GLY A 968 42.15 2.79 13.29
C GLY A 968 41.37 3.22 14.53
N ARG A 969 40.44 4.18 14.41
CA ARG A 969 39.47 4.52 15.45
C ARG A 969 38.48 3.36 15.61
N SER A 970 38.84 2.42 16.47
CA SER A 970 37.86 1.57 17.13
C SER A 970 36.79 2.44 17.80
N PHE A 971 35.65 1.83 18.15
CA PHE A 971 34.77 2.40 19.17
C PHE A 971 35.61 2.92 20.35
N PRO A 972 35.28 4.06 20.95
CA PRO A 972 35.89 4.50 22.20
C PRO A 972 35.34 3.66 23.36
N ASP A 973 35.64 2.36 23.36
CA ASP A 973 36.55 1.79 24.36
C ASP A 973 37.09 0.41 23.90
N THR A 974 38.22 -0.01 24.49
CA THR A 974 38.94 -1.31 24.32
C THR A 974 40.07 -1.41 23.28
N GLN A 975 41.19 -0.73 23.56
CA GLN A 975 42.50 -1.37 23.37
C GLN A 975 42.73 -2.37 24.52
N GLU A 976 42.89 -3.67 24.23
CA GLU A 976 44.00 -4.52 24.72
C GLU A 976 43.87 -6.02 24.35
N SER A 977 45.03 -6.67 24.22
CA SER A 977 45.27 -8.12 24.13
C SER A 977 44.79 -8.88 22.87
N VAL A 978 45.75 -9.07 21.97
CA VAL A 978 45.79 -10.11 20.93
C VAL A 978 46.30 -11.40 21.56
N GLU A 979 45.73 -12.58 21.24
CA GLU A 979 46.50 -13.79 20.90
C GLU A 979 45.64 -14.93 20.32
N ALA A 980 46.29 -15.98 19.83
CA ALA A 980 45.80 -16.80 18.71
C ALA A 980 45.29 -18.20 19.08
N GLY A 981 44.38 -18.72 18.25
CA GLY A 981 44.51 -20.09 17.74
C GLY A 981 43.38 -21.09 17.98
N LYS A 982 43.03 -21.77 16.88
CA LYS A 982 42.34 -23.06 16.75
C LYS A 982 40.82 -23.11 17.06
N VAL A 983 40.13 -23.79 16.13
CA VAL A 983 38.76 -24.30 16.25
C VAL A 983 38.86 -25.80 16.54
N PRO A 984 38.01 -26.35 17.43
CA PRO A 984 37.22 -27.51 17.03
C PRO A 984 35.73 -27.37 17.36
N HIS A 985 34.97 -28.33 16.84
CA HIS A 985 33.51 -28.41 16.82
C HIS A 985 32.88 -28.84 18.16
N ASP A 986 31.55 -28.65 18.22
CA ASP A 986 30.57 -29.37 19.06
C ASP A 986 30.71 -29.26 20.59
N HIS A 987 30.02 -28.27 21.19
CA HIS A 987 29.36 -28.40 22.51
C HIS A 987 28.35 -27.26 22.86
N GLU A 988 28.34 -26.12 22.16
CA GLU A 988 27.53 -24.94 22.51
C GLU A 988 26.08 -24.93 21.98
N LYS A 989 25.33 -26.01 22.17
CA LYS A 989 23.90 -26.07 21.76
C LYS A 989 22.92 -25.81 22.92
N GLN A 990 23.36 -25.16 24.01
CA GLN A 990 22.65 -25.23 25.30
C GLN A 990 22.75 -23.99 26.23
N ARG A 991 23.12 -22.80 25.73
CA ARG A 991 23.28 -21.57 26.57
C ARG A 991 22.88 -20.24 25.88
N LEU A 992 21.72 -20.18 25.24
CA LEU A 992 21.19 -18.93 24.65
C LEU A 992 19.70 -18.77 25.02
N GLU A 993 19.42 -18.58 26.31
CA GLU A 993 18.05 -18.30 26.82
C GLU A 993 17.93 -16.98 27.62
N ASP A 994 19.04 -16.33 28.02
CA ASP A 994 18.99 -15.05 28.75
C ASP A 994 19.30 -13.86 27.82
N GLY A 995 18.35 -12.94 27.67
CA GLY A 995 18.53 -11.68 26.95
C GLY A 995 18.38 -10.45 27.85
N ASP A 996 18.95 -9.30 27.44
CA ASP A 996 18.53 -7.92 27.76
C ASP A 996 19.56 -6.91 27.18
N VAL A 997 19.20 -6.18 26.11
CA VAL A 997 19.75 -4.82 25.82
C VAL A 997 18.71 -4.01 25.04
N SER A 998 18.11 -3.00 25.69
CA SER A 998 17.31 -1.96 25.03
C SER A 998 18.18 -0.81 24.51
N CYS A 999 18.06 -0.47 23.21
CA CYS A 999 18.75 0.65 22.59
C CYS A 999 17.91 1.94 22.70
N LYS A 1000 18.46 3.01 23.30
CA LYS A 1000 17.75 4.30 23.45
C LYS A 1000 17.59 5.01 22.09
N PRO A 1001 16.52 5.79 21.85
CA PRO A 1001 16.29 6.48 20.57
C PRO A 1001 17.47 7.37 20.13
N ALA A 1002 18.07 8.07 21.09
CA ALA A 1002 19.30 8.85 20.92
C ALA A 1002 20.49 8.04 20.37
N THR A 1003 20.59 6.76 20.72
CA THR A 1003 21.65 5.84 20.29
C THR A 1003 21.37 5.25 18.90
N LEU A 1004 20.10 5.05 18.55
CA LEU A 1004 19.68 4.60 17.21
C LEU A 1004 20.09 5.59 16.12
N ILE A 1005 19.86 6.88 16.33
CA ILE A 1005 20.20 7.95 15.37
C ILE A 1005 21.71 8.03 15.10
N LEU A 1006 22.56 7.83 16.13
CA LEU A 1006 24.01 7.79 15.96
C LEU A 1006 24.47 6.59 15.10
N HIS A 1007 23.90 5.40 15.33
CA HIS A 1007 24.21 4.23 14.53
C HIS A 1007 23.71 4.35 13.09
N LEU A 1008 22.53 4.95 12.88
CA LEU A 1008 22.00 5.22 11.54
C LEU A 1008 22.91 6.18 10.76
N ALA A 1009 23.34 7.30 11.36
CA ALA A 1009 24.30 8.22 10.74
C ALA A 1009 25.60 7.54 10.29
N MET A 1010 26.11 6.59 11.08
CA MET A 1010 27.33 5.84 10.75
C MET A 1010 27.11 4.75 9.69
N ALA A 1011 25.93 4.13 9.63
CA ALA A 1011 25.58 3.17 8.58
C ALA A 1011 25.39 3.86 7.21
N LEU A 1012 24.78 5.05 7.20
CA LEU A 1012 24.58 5.88 6.00
C LEU A 1012 25.92 6.29 5.36
N GLU A 1013 26.89 6.71 6.17
CA GLU A 1013 28.24 7.08 5.73
C GLU A 1013 28.92 5.91 4.98
N ALA A 1014 28.71 4.67 5.43
CA ALA A 1014 29.28 3.46 4.82
C ALA A 1014 28.62 3.04 3.49
N GLU A 1015 27.53 3.69 3.07
CA GLU A 1015 26.88 3.46 1.76
C GLU A 1015 27.30 4.46 0.68
N ILE A 1016 27.88 5.62 1.05
CA ILE A 1016 28.19 6.73 0.12
C ILE A 1016 29.01 6.29 -1.11
N PRO A 1017 30.14 5.56 -1.00
CA PRO A 1017 30.96 5.20 -2.17
C PRO A 1017 30.24 4.37 -3.23
N GLU A 1018 29.22 3.61 -2.81
CA GLU A 1018 28.42 2.76 -3.69
C GLU A 1018 27.22 3.53 -4.28
N ALA A 1019 26.76 4.58 -3.58
CA ALA A 1019 25.71 5.48 -4.03
C ALA A 1019 26.22 6.53 -5.04
N THR A 1020 27.50 6.89 -5.01
CA THR A 1020 28.11 7.92 -5.87
C THR A 1020 28.96 7.36 -7.03
N PHE A 1021 29.07 6.04 -7.18
CA PHE A 1021 29.93 5.44 -8.20
C PHE A 1021 29.42 5.66 -9.64
N ASN A 1022 30.25 6.27 -10.48
CA ASN A 1022 29.87 6.73 -11.83
C ASN A 1022 29.83 5.58 -12.87
N TYR A 1023 28.77 4.78 -12.84
CA TYR A 1023 28.55 3.67 -13.79
C TYR A 1023 28.49 4.12 -15.27
N PHE A 1024 28.11 5.37 -15.57
CA PHE A 1024 28.14 5.94 -16.91
C PHE A 1024 29.56 5.96 -17.50
N THR A 1025 30.52 6.43 -16.72
CA THR A 1025 31.92 6.54 -17.14
C THR A 1025 32.47 5.15 -17.46
N VAL A 1026 32.21 4.15 -16.60
CA VAL A 1026 32.61 2.75 -16.84
C VAL A 1026 31.92 2.15 -18.07
N TYR A 1027 30.64 2.45 -18.30
CA TYR A 1027 29.91 2.03 -19.49
C TYR A 1027 30.47 2.66 -20.79
N ARG A 1028 30.82 3.94 -20.75
CA ARG A 1028 31.38 4.67 -21.88
C ARG A 1028 32.79 4.18 -22.23
N THR A 1029 33.65 3.92 -21.24
CA THR A 1029 34.98 3.34 -21.46
C THR A 1029 34.89 1.90 -21.96
N THR A 1030 33.94 1.10 -21.45
CA THR A 1030 33.60 -0.24 -21.97
C THR A 1030 33.28 -0.22 -23.48
N TRP A 1031 32.41 0.69 -23.92
CA TRP A 1031 32.08 0.85 -25.34
C TRP A 1031 33.23 1.40 -26.18
N GLN A 1032 34.11 2.23 -25.60
CA GLN A 1032 35.32 2.65 -26.30
C GLN A 1032 36.29 1.48 -26.49
N ALA A 1033 36.52 0.67 -25.45
CA ALA A 1033 37.37 -0.51 -25.50
C ALA A 1033 36.91 -1.52 -26.56
N LEU A 1034 35.60 -1.77 -26.67
CA LEU A 1034 35.02 -2.64 -27.70
C LEU A 1034 35.24 -2.12 -29.13
N ARG A 1035 35.28 -0.79 -29.32
CA ARG A 1035 35.57 -0.17 -30.63
C ARG A 1035 37.05 -0.18 -30.96
N ASP A 1036 37.91 0.23 -30.02
CA ASP A 1036 39.37 0.20 -30.16
C ASP A 1036 39.83 -1.24 -30.46
N LEU A 1037 39.26 -2.24 -29.79
CA LEU A 1037 39.51 -3.67 -30.04
C LEU A 1037 39.19 -4.08 -31.48
N TRP A 1038 38.03 -3.65 -32.01
CA TRP A 1038 37.65 -3.93 -33.39
C TRP A 1038 38.59 -3.22 -34.38
N ASP A 1039 38.75 -1.91 -34.23
CA ASP A 1039 39.49 -1.08 -35.19
C ASP A 1039 40.99 -1.43 -35.21
N ASP A 1040 41.61 -1.77 -34.07
CA ASP A 1040 43.00 -2.25 -33.98
C ASP A 1040 43.24 -3.59 -34.71
N ASN A 1041 42.19 -4.41 -34.84
CA ASN A 1041 42.29 -5.80 -35.28
C ASN A 1041 41.39 -6.12 -36.49
N ALA A 1042 40.87 -5.11 -37.18
CA ALA A 1042 39.92 -5.26 -38.29
C ALA A 1042 40.41 -6.25 -39.35
N SER A 1043 41.69 -6.21 -39.72
CA SER A 1043 42.27 -7.16 -40.71
C SER A 1043 42.28 -8.63 -40.28
N TYR A 1044 42.10 -8.92 -38.99
CA TYR A 1044 41.87 -10.25 -38.43
C TYR A 1044 40.37 -10.53 -38.31
N PHE A 1045 39.60 -9.63 -37.66
CA PHE A 1045 38.17 -9.83 -37.43
C PHE A 1045 37.34 -9.83 -38.72
N ASP A 1046 37.64 -9.01 -39.73
CA ASP A 1046 36.99 -9.10 -41.04
C ASP A 1046 37.33 -10.40 -41.79
N LYS A 1047 38.46 -11.05 -41.50
CA LYS A 1047 38.81 -12.35 -42.10
C LYS A 1047 38.20 -13.55 -41.39
N VAL A 1048 37.92 -13.43 -40.10
CA VAL A 1048 37.36 -14.52 -39.27
C VAL A 1048 35.84 -14.39 -39.12
N PHE A 1049 35.31 -13.16 -39.19
CA PHE A 1049 33.90 -12.83 -38.96
C PHE A 1049 33.27 -11.99 -40.07
N GLY A 1050 33.99 -11.57 -41.12
CA GLY A 1050 33.49 -10.57 -42.07
C GLY A 1050 32.35 -11.00 -43.00
N GLU A 1051 32.00 -12.29 -43.04
CA GLU A 1051 30.74 -12.78 -43.67
C GLU A 1051 29.51 -12.55 -42.77
N LEU A 1052 29.71 -12.29 -41.47
CA LEU A 1052 28.64 -11.96 -40.53
C LEU A 1052 28.33 -10.46 -40.62
N GLU A 1053 27.42 -10.12 -41.54
CA GLU A 1053 26.88 -8.75 -41.74
C GLU A 1053 26.50 -8.06 -40.41
N VAL A 1054 25.99 -8.85 -39.46
CA VAL A 1054 25.60 -8.46 -38.09
C VAL A 1054 26.71 -7.77 -37.29
N LEU A 1055 27.99 -8.04 -37.56
CA LEU A 1055 29.12 -7.47 -36.80
C LEU A 1055 29.66 -6.16 -37.38
N ARG A 1056 29.27 -5.79 -38.61
CA ARG A 1056 29.67 -4.51 -39.23
C ARG A 1056 28.85 -3.32 -38.69
N ASP A 1057 27.75 -3.61 -38.00
CA ASP A 1057 26.92 -2.64 -37.29
C ASP A 1057 27.61 -2.22 -35.97
N LYS A 1058 28.18 -1.00 -35.95
CA LYS A 1058 28.86 -0.44 -34.76
C LYS A 1058 27.94 -0.31 -33.52
N SER A 1059 26.62 -0.49 -33.64
CA SER A 1059 25.69 -0.55 -32.51
C SER A 1059 25.66 -1.90 -31.78
N ARG A 1060 26.38 -2.93 -32.26
CA ARG A 1060 26.34 -4.30 -31.71
C ARG A 1060 27.62 -4.78 -31.02
N GLY A 1061 28.50 -3.85 -30.64
CA GLY A 1061 29.81 -4.09 -30.02
C GLY A 1061 29.89 -5.22 -28.98
N PRO A 1062 28.96 -5.35 -28.00
CA PRO A 1062 28.98 -6.42 -27.00
C PRO A 1062 28.97 -7.84 -27.57
N SER A 1063 28.44 -8.03 -28.79
CA SER A 1063 28.45 -9.31 -29.49
C SER A 1063 29.87 -9.79 -29.81
N LEU A 1064 30.83 -8.88 -30.00
CA LEU A 1064 32.23 -9.20 -30.30
C LEU A 1064 32.85 -10.11 -29.23
N VAL A 1065 32.50 -9.90 -27.94
CA VAL A 1065 32.95 -10.75 -26.83
C VAL A 1065 32.52 -12.20 -27.03
N THR A 1066 31.27 -12.41 -27.46
CA THR A 1066 30.73 -13.74 -27.76
C THR A 1066 31.56 -14.45 -28.82
N PHE A 1067 31.90 -13.74 -29.89
CA PHE A 1067 32.66 -14.31 -31.01
C PHE A 1067 34.14 -14.56 -30.64
N ILE A 1068 34.76 -13.71 -29.83
CA ILE A 1068 36.12 -13.94 -29.31
C ILE A 1068 36.18 -15.20 -28.43
N LEU A 1069 35.29 -15.29 -27.43
CA LEU A 1069 35.23 -16.45 -26.53
C LEU A 1069 34.87 -17.73 -27.30
N MET A 1070 33.97 -17.66 -28.28
CA MET A 1070 33.62 -18.80 -29.14
C MET A 1070 34.81 -19.25 -30.01
N ALA A 1071 35.50 -18.32 -30.67
CA ALA A 1071 36.65 -18.62 -31.53
C ALA A 1071 37.78 -19.32 -30.75
N ALA A 1072 38.06 -18.86 -29.53
CA ALA A 1072 39.06 -19.46 -28.66
C ALA A 1072 38.70 -20.89 -28.18
N THR A 1073 37.44 -21.34 -28.31
CA THR A 1073 37.03 -22.74 -28.06
C THR A 1073 37.09 -23.66 -29.29
N GLY A 1074 37.39 -23.13 -30.49
CA GLY A 1074 37.53 -23.95 -31.71
C GLY A 1074 36.21 -24.57 -32.24
N ARG A 1075 35.06 -23.94 -32.00
CA ARG A 1075 33.73 -24.43 -32.43
C ARG A 1075 33.34 -23.94 -33.83
N ASN A 1076 32.65 -24.80 -34.59
CA ASN A 1076 32.28 -24.70 -36.01
C ASN A 1076 33.47 -24.81 -37.00
N ASP A 1077 33.19 -25.10 -38.28
CA ASP A 1077 34.15 -25.47 -39.32
C ASP A 1077 35.14 -24.36 -39.76
N TRP A 1078 35.22 -23.24 -39.02
CA TRP A 1078 36.23 -22.19 -39.16
C TRP A 1078 37.68 -22.70 -38.98
N VAL A 1079 37.84 -23.92 -38.47
CA VAL A 1079 39.09 -24.71 -38.49
C VAL A 1079 39.70 -24.77 -39.91
N ALA A 1080 38.89 -24.64 -40.97
CA ALA A 1080 39.33 -24.54 -42.37
C ALA A 1080 40.29 -23.36 -42.67
N LEU A 1081 40.41 -22.36 -41.78
CA LEU A 1081 41.34 -21.23 -41.92
C LEU A 1081 42.72 -21.45 -41.27
N GLY A 1082 42.96 -22.58 -40.58
CA GLY A 1082 44.29 -23.00 -40.12
C GLY A 1082 45.01 -22.01 -39.19
N ARG A 1083 44.37 -21.58 -38.09
CA ARG A 1083 44.93 -20.57 -37.16
C ARG A 1083 45.00 -21.03 -35.70
N ASP A 1084 45.90 -20.37 -34.99
CA ASP A 1084 46.07 -20.43 -33.54
C ASP A 1084 44.80 -20.04 -32.79
N LEU A 1085 44.40 -20.85 -31.81
CA LEU A 1085 43.22 -20.66 -30.96
C LEU A 1085 43.42 -19.58 -29.88
N LYS A 1086 44.67 -19.24 -29.52
CA LYS A 1086 44.96 -18.18 -28.53
C LYS A 1086 44.91 -16.78 -29.11
N LEU A 1087 45.17 -16.65 -30.41
CA LEU A 1087 45.27 -15.37 -31.12
C LEU A 1087 44.09 -14.40 -30.88
N PRO A 1088 42.79 -14.82 -30.84
CA PRO A 1088 41.69 -13.91 -30.49
C PRO A 1088 41.85 -13.23 -29.11
N LEU A 1089 42.36 -13.97 -28.12
CA LEU A 1089 42.56 -13.47 -26.75
C LEU A 1089 43.82 -12.63 -26.66
N GLU A 1090 44.89 -12.99 -27.37
CA GLU A 1090 46.13 -12.19 -27.44
C GLU A 1090 45.90 -10.80 -28.07
N LEU A 1091 45.16 -10.74 -29.18
CA LEU A 1091 44.76 -9.48 -29.80
C LEU A 1091 43.87 -8.64 -28.87
N SER A 1092 43.00 -9.30 -28.09
CA SER A 1092 42.16 -8.65 -27.07
C SER A 1092 42.99 -8.05 -25.93
N ALA A 1093 43.95 -8.81 -25.39
CA ALA A 1093 44.86 -8.33 -24.36
C ALA A 1093 45.70 -7.13 -24.83
N ASN A 1094 46.16 -7.14 -26.09
CA ASN A 1094 46.97 -6.04 -26.63
C ASN A 1094 46.20 -4.73 -26.77
N SER A 1095 44.95 -4.76 -27.22
CA SER A 1095 44.13 -3.54 -27.32
C SER A 1095 43.72 -3.01 -25.94
N ILE A 1096 43.39 -3.89 -24.99
CA ILE A 1096 43.10 -3.49 -23.60
C ILE A 1096 44.32 -2.90 -22.91
N LYS A 1097 45.52 -3.47 -23.07
CA LYS A 1097 46.78 -2.88 -22.57
C LYS A 1097 46.98 -1.46 -23.11
N LYS A 1098 46.85 -1.29 -24.43
CA LYS A 1098 46.94 0.01 -25.12
C LYS A 1098 45.90 1.03 -24.64
N MET A 1099 44.74 0.59 -24.15
CA MET A 1099 43.75 1.46 -23.51
C MET A 1099 44.17 1.86 -22.08
N LEU A 1100 44.66 0.90 -21.29
CA LEU A 1100 45.12 1.14 -19.92
C LEU A 1100 46.38 2.01 -19.88
N ASP A 1101 47.30 1.85 -20.84
CA ASP A 1101 48.48 2.70 -21.02
C ASP A 1101 48.15 4.18 -21.31
N LYS A 1102 46.91 4.48 -21.74
CA LYS A 1102 46.39 5.85 -21.92
C LYS A 1102 45.69 6.39 -20.66
N GLY A 1103 45.62 5.64 -19.56
CA GLY A 1103 44.96 6.04 -18.31
C GLY A 1103 43.43 5.94 -18.32
N VAL A 1104 42.82 5.32 -19.34
CA VAL A 1104 41.34 5.31 -19.55
C VAL A 1104 40.61 4.34 -18.58
N GLY A 1105 41.33 3.57 -17.76
CA GLY A 1105 40.77 2.58 -16.83
C GLY A 1105 40.57 3.01 -15.37
N ARG A 1106 40.88 4.27 -15.02
CA ARG A 1106 40.82 4.80 -13.63
C ARG A 1106 40.09 6.15 -13.56
N VAL A 1107 39.03 6.34 -14.35
CA VAL A 1107 38.33 7.64 -14.43
C VAL A 1107 37.25 7.74 -13.36
N ALA A 1108 36.37 6.74 -13.24
CA ALA A 1108 35.31 6.72 -12.22
C ALA A 1108 35.88 6.53 -10.80
N THR A 1109 36.99 5.81 -10.67
CA THR A 1109 37.73 5.63 -9.42
C THR A 1109 38.46 6.91 -9.00
N ALA A 1110 39.10 7.64 -9.93
CA ALA A 1110 39.70 8.94 -9.61
C ALA A 1110 38.66 10.01 -9.20
N GLU A 1111 37.43 9.95 -9.73
CA GLU A 1111 36.32 10.79 -9.27
C GLU A 1111 35.97 10.52 -7.79
N LEU A 1112 35.95 9.25 -7.36
CA LEU A 1112 35.76 8.88 -5.94
C LEU A 1112 36.96 9.30 -5.06
N GLU A 1113 38.19 9.20 -5.56
CA GLU A 1113 39.39 9.67 -4.85
C GLU A 1113 39.35 11.19 -4.64
N GLY A 1114 38.81 11.95 -5.60
CA GLY A 1114 38.54 13.38 -5.48
C GLY A 1114 37.50 13.74 -4.41
N LEU A 1115 36.65 12.79 -4.01
CA LEU A 1115 35.70 12.91 -2.88
C LEU A 1115 36.30 12.41 -1.55
N GLY A 1116 37.59 12.07 -1.51
CA GLY A 1116 38.30 11.60 -0.32
C GLY A 1116 38.19 10.09 -0.06
N ILE A 1117 37.62 9.31 -0.97
CA ILE A 1117 37.46 7.86 -0.84
C ILE A 1117 38.72 7.16 -1.39
N LYS A 1118 39.45 6.43 -0.54
CA LYS A 1118 40.64 5.68 -0.98
C LYS A 1118 40.23 4.37 -1.67
N ILE A 1119 40.53 4.26 -2.96
CA ILE A 1119 40.17 3.08 -3.77
C ILE A 1119 41.09 1.87 -3.52
N ASP A 1120 42.38 2.10 -3.27
CA ASP A 1120 43.36 1.03 -2.98
C ASP A 1120 43.08 0.26 -1.67
N GLU A 1121 42.26 0.81 -0.77
CA GLU A 1121 41.81 0.16 0.48
C GLU A 1121 40.45 -0.57 0.29
N LEU A 1122 39.85 -0.45 -0.89
CA LEU A 1122 38.50 -0.93 -1.23
C LEU A 1122 38.55 -2.09 -2.25
N LEU A 1123 39.61 -2.19 -3.08
CA LEU A 1123 39.82 -3.15 -4.17
C LEU A 1123 40.79 -4.32 -3.90
#